data_AF-J9BUA9-F1
#
_entry.id   AF-J9BUA9-F1
#
_cell.length_a   1.000
_cell.length_b   1.000
_cell.length_c   1.000
_cell.angle_alpha   90.00
_cell.angle_beta   90.00
_cell.angle_gamma   90.00
#
_symmetry.space_group_name_H-M   'P 1'
#
loop_
_entity.id
_entity.type
_entity.pdbx_description
1 polymer ?
#
loop_
_entity_poly.entity_id
_entity_poly.type
_entity_poly.pdbx_seq_one_letter_code
_entity_poly.pdbx_strand_id
1 'polypeptide(L)'
;MKKIYGFIAALLMCFVTTAQAQVAWTPAENSVEEADFETGEGHFYVLQEGDNTKLNDAGEEVTDGHSQGKYMSSGEGAQSVEVTPECIFCFIPTGEEAQGFPVYVLYNLAKQQYLAMDGAYVPTKAQAYKFTARKAEAKDEESLSATDWLEYSNAVSSTRSIHAVENGAWVLCHPSQKQYIGFVGAISFRPWVDTNNWYIKVATKSEMSGFEQLSEAFTKYFGQNGEEPTLEHFPVGTTTGCISQEIFDQLVAAYNEANALMAIGDAAGDEECLAAVKSIEDAFAAYQKGLVGLTEGYYMVKNKRGGFLKTKDNKAFVDKGISYPVESWTLAKTTYIWKVEKSETDGQFLFKNYANNLYLGAGGQFNMAEKGVAFRPEHHDSIDYIIFEGSNQINAKMDGFLCHWNDKSDVGNHFRFYAVDAAAIDSLDQKVEQQMIDKKLAEIVQGASNDMKRVAYKNGFIKDGFYSLPSDSGLVRKFAKCNATEPSEGKEIYAFDGKLDTYYHTIWSDKSKFPNDLHWVQLDLGKEVSSVVVKFSYRHNNNNSNPSRIALVAPEDGNPEAEVWGDTLYKDTVVYEYATQYPAGKRDSTTYICKIDLGKSVQYLRMAVPTTKVNQIKGGGPLWHVAEFRIYDAAECVENPKYTMVPADVKKALEDAIAEGEAAVAAHKGTEELCEKVEKALDAFWEAYPDPNDLIYSIEVAEEKIATAVEGDLMAQYEAGAKDALQAVVDAIKTAIDGKDLTLAEIKEYQAKLDAAVAEFNSKLHVPETGEVYRIVCVAPTEFDGDPHRQWGSYVASANADVNGHPVWKYNPDFDEIIDDRLNALWLVTKDEKGFVFKNLANGYYLNNPYEGLDEEDYDEVEGTKLGFSVEPKHFNLEASTIAEGAFLVSVINGQYMNADPVGSVVHYFDRTDIHAIFTFEKLEDELTGNIVDVKPGKVQVVTLPYEVQSVVTAANDFTGVAYKVLGKKDNQIVLDAYAEGETIEAGVPFIIEALAADPTIEGDKGETYIQADLANTDILNQTYVYDVKQVNGLVSAPAEIKVGAGYGMIVDKTVVPTSDKDVIAAGTGFFNNSLPDATEEGTYFLAVEGTITGEGTAVENVTIQKNVASDVYTISGVKVRSNVKAANATKGLPKGVYIVAGKKVVVK
;
A
#
# COMPACT_ATOMS: atom_id res chain seq x y z
N MET A 1 -47.07 30.14 7.25
CA MET A 1 -46.91 31.07 6.11
C MET A 1 -45.45 31.38 5.72
N LYS A 2 -44.43 31.12 6.55
CA LYS A 2 -43.00 31.23 6.17
C LYS A 2 -42.41 30.05 5.37
N LYS A 3 -43.15 28.94 5.19
CA LYS A 3 -42.70 27.77 4.40
C LYS A 3 -43.07 27.81 2.91
N ILE A 4 -43.81 28.83 2.46
CA ILE A 4 -44.22 28.99 1.05
C ILE A 4 -43.27 29.92 0.30
N TYR A 5 -42.60 30.86 0.99
CA TYR A 5 -41.62 31.75 0.36
C TYR A 5 -40.27 31.07 0.06
N GLY A 6 -39.87 30.06 0.83
CA GLY A 6 -38.67 29.25 0.52
C GLY A 6 -38.85 28.36 -0.71
N PHE A 7 -40.07 27.84 -0.93
CA PHE A 7 -40.39 27.03 -2.11
C PHE A 7 -40.55 27.87 -3.38
N ILE A 8 -41.01 29.12 -3.26
CA ILE A 8 -41.11 30.05 -4.40
C ILE A 8 -39.74 30.65 -4.75
N ALA A 9 -38.84 30.87 -3.77
CA ALA A 9 -37.45 31.29 -4.04
C ALA A 9 -36.61 30.16 -4.67
N ALA A 10 -36.84 28.90 -4.28
CA ALA A 10 -36.22 27.74 -4.92
C ALA A 10 -36.82 27.44 -6.31
N LEU A 11 -38.15 27.60 -6.51
CA LEU A 11 -38.74 27.51 -7.85
C LEU A 11 -38.27 28.67 -8.76
N LEU A 12 -38.10 29.88 -8.26
CA LEU A 12 -37.60 31.01 -9.06
C LEU A 12 -36.10 30.89 -9.41
N MET A 13 -35.29 30.17 -8.61
CA MET A 13 -33.91 29.83 -8.99
C MET A 13 -33.81 28.62 -9.94
N CYS A 14 -34.85 27.78 -10.06
CA CYS A 14 -34.92 26.71 -11.07
C CYS A 14 -35.66 27.12 -12.37
N PHE A 15 -36.29 28.29 -12.43
CA PHE A 15 -36.99 28.81 -13.61
C PHE A 15 -36.38 30.09 -14.20
N VAL A 16 -35.14 30.39 -13.84
CA VAL A 16 -34.28 31.28 -14.64
C VAL A 16 -33.00 30.52 -14.99
N THR A 17 -33.15 29.36 -15.63
CA THR A 17 -32.36 29.21 -16.84
C THR A 17 -33.06 30.09 -17.87
N THR A 18 -32.69 31.38 -17.93
CA THR A 18 -32.49 31.92 -19.28
C THR A 18 -31.65 30.85 -19.96
N ALA A 19 -32.11 30.28 -21.07
CA ALA A 19 -31.24 29.51 -21.93
C ALA A 19 -29.96 30.35 -22.04
N GLN A 20 -28.90 29.95 -21.31
CA GLN A 20 -27.62 30.60 -21.49
C GLN A 20 -27.32 30.18 -22.91
N ALA A 21 -27.42 31.14 -23.85
CA ALA A 21 -27.07 30.87 -25.22
C ALA A 21 -25.72 30.13 -25.17
N GLN A 22 -25.69 28.89 -25.69
CA GLN A 22 -24.43 28.19 -25.82
C GLN A 22 -23.55 29.09 -26.67
N VAL A 23 -22.40 29.43 -26.11
CA VAL A 23 -21.52 30.45 -26.65
C VAL A 23 -20.31 29.77 -27.24
N ALA A 24 -20.09 30.02 -28.52
CA ALA A 24 -18.83 29.70 -29.15
C ALA A 24 -17.81 30.80 -28.79
N TRP A 25 -16.57 30.38 -28.61
CA TRP A 25 -15.44 31.27 -28.37
C TRP A 25 -14.49 31.17 -29.54
N THR A 26 -14.35 32.28 -30.25
CA THR A 26 -13.45 32.35 -31.40
C THR A 26 -12.18 33.08 -30.97
N PRO A 27 -11.02 32.39 -30.91
CA PRO A 27 -9.76 33.06 -30.65
C PRO A 27 -9.37 33.91 -31.86
N ALA A 28 -8.75 35.05 -31.62
CA ALA A 28 -8.09 35.83 -32.66
C ALA A 28 -6.99 35.00 -33.34
N GLU A 29 -6.71 35.29 -34.61
CA GLU A 29 -5.70 34.56 -35.39
C GLU A 29 -4.29 34.74 -34.78
N ASN A 30 -3.97 35.98 -34.38
CA ASN A 30 -2.65 36.37 -33.87
C ASN A 30 -2.65 36.59 -32.35
N SER A 31 -1.46 36.47 -31.74
CA SER A 31 -1.20 36.86 -30.36
C SER A 31 -1.45 38.37 -30.17
N VAL A 32 -1.90 38.76 -28.98
CA VAL A 32 -2.21 40.16 -28.63
C VAL A 32 -0.92 40.96 -28.50
N GLU A 33 -0.95 42.19 -29.01
CA GLU A 33 0.13 43.15 -28.86
C GLU A 33 -0.01 43.93 -27.55
N GLU A 34 1.10 44.41 -26.99
CA GLU A 34 1.13 45.06 -25.68
C GLU A 34 0.22 46.30 -25.62
N ALA A 35 0.06 47.02 -26.73
CA ALA A 35 -0.82 48.18 -26.84
C ALA A 35 -2.32 47.85 -26.76
N ASP A 36 -2.69 46.61 -27.09
CA ASP A 36 -4.07 46.11 -27.14
C ASP A 36 -4.38 45.11 -26.01
N PHE A 37 -3.45 44.95 -25.05
CA PHE A 37 -3.60 44.07 -23.90
C PHE A 37 -4.38 44.77 -22.79
N GLU A 38 -5.63 44.38 -22.62
CA GLU A 38 -6.54 44.92 -21.61
C GLU A 38 -6.67 43.93 -20.43
N THR A 39 -6.93 44.45 -19.23
CA THR A 39 -6.90 43.65 -17.99
C THR A 39 -8.14 43.92 -17.14
N GLY A 40 -8.53 42.96 -16.31
CA GLY A 40 -9.74 43.03 -15.49
C GLY A 40 -10.88 42.12 -15.97
N GLU A 41 -11.96 42.11 -15.19
CA GLU A 41 -13.13 41.27 -15.43
C GLU A 41 -13.91 41.80 -16.64
N GLY A 42 -13.85 41.06 -17.76
CA GLY A 42 -14.50 41.42 -19.02
C GLY A 42 -13.61 41.34 -20.27
N HIS A 43 -12.29 41.17 -20.08
CA HIS A 43 -11.33 40.98 -21.16
C HIS A 43 -10.89 39.52 -21.20
N PHE A 44 -11.28 38.81 -22.25
CA PHE A 44 -11.18 37.36 -22.35
C PHE A 44 -10.04 36.95 -23.27
N TYR A 45 -9.21 36.03 -22.78
CA TYR A 45 -8.05 35.53 -23.50
C TYR A 45 -8.03 34.00 -23.48
N VAL A 46 -7.50 33.41 -24.54
CA VAL A 46 -6.98 32.05 -24.52
C VAL A 46 -5.45 32.10 -24.51
N LEU A 47 -4.83 31.16 -23.80
CA LEU A 47 -3.38 31.01 -23.78
C LEU A 47 -3.05 29.76 -24.60
N GLN A 48 -2.48 29.95 -25.78
CA GLN A 48 -2.03 28.86 -26.64
C GLN A 48 -0.53 28.63 -26.41
N GLU A 49 -0.13 27.37 -26.27
CA GLU A 49 1.30 27.00 -26.23
C GLU A 49 2.00 27.53 -27.48
N GLY A 50 3.13 28.20 -27.29
CA GLY A 50 3.93 28.66 -28.41
C GLY A 50 4.75 27.54 -29.05
N ASP A 51 5.50 27.88 -30.09
CA ASP A 51 6.27 26.90 -30.86
C ASP A 51 7.65 26.66 -30.24
N ASN A 52 7.96 25.38 -29.96
CA ASN A 52 9.27 24.92 -29.54
C ASN A 52 10.00 24.28 -30.72
N THR A 53 10.43 25.13 -31.64
CA THR A 53 11.23 24.74 -32.79
C THR A 53 12.69 25.12 -32.57
N LYS A 54 13.60 24.17 -32.86
CA LYS A 54 15.05 24.35 -32.83
C LYS A 54 15.67 23.99 -34.18
N LEU A 55 16.88 24.47 -34.43
CA LEU A 55 17.69 24.01 -35.56
C LEU A 55 18.50 22.77 -35.14
N ASN A 56 18.45 21.70 -35.93
CA ASN A 56 19.32 20.54 -35.77
C ASN A 56 20.75 20.86 -36.26
N ASP A 57 21.69 19.91 -36.10
CA ASP A 57 23.09 20.08 -36.54
C ASP A 57 23.24 20.33 -38.06
N ALA A 58 22.21 20.03 -38.85
CA ALA A 58 22.15 20.30 -40.29
C ALA A 58 21.54 21.67 -40.62
N GLY A 59 21.10 22.44 -39.62
CA GLY A 59 20.42 23.72 -39.78
C GLY A 59 18.95 23.59 -40.21
N GLU A 60 18.33 22.43 -40.03
CA GLU A 60 16.92 22.18 -40.33
C GLU A 60 16.06 22.35 -39.08
N GLU A 61 14.87 22.90 -39.26
CA GLU A 61 13.89 23.07 -38.19
C GLU A 61 13.32 21.72 -37.72
N VAL A 62 13.39 21.49 -36.40
CA VAL A 62 12.81 20.32 -35.74
C VAL A 62 12.08 20.75 -34.47
N THR A 63 10.91 20.16 -34.22
CA THR A 63 10.11 20.43 -33.02
C THR A 63 10.69 19.70 -31.80
N ASP A 64 10.84 20.40 -30.67
CA ASP A 64 11.47 19.92 -29.43
C ASP A 64 10.52 19.13 -28.51
N GLY A 65 9.38 18.63 -29.02
CA GLY A 65 8.46 17.71 -28.33
C GLY A 65 7.72 18.24 -27.09
N HIS A 66 8.08 19.42 -26.57
CA HIS A 66 7.49 19.99 -25.34
C HIS A 66 6.16 20.73 -25.57
N SER A 67 5.98 21.35 -26.74
CA SER A 67 4.72 22.00 -27.15
C SER A 67 3.91 21.10 -28.08
N GLN A 68 2.58 21.10 -27.92
CA GLN A 68 1.64 20.47 -28.85
C GLN A 68 0.72 21.51 -29.52
N GLY A 69 0.98 22.80 -29.33
CA GLY A 69 0.17 23.90 -29.87
C GLY A 69 -1.24 23.99 -29.27
N LYS A 70 -1.45 23.36 -28.11
CA LYS A 70 -2.76 23.28 -27.45
C LYS A 70 -3.06 24.56 -26.65
N TYR A 71 -4.33 24.74 -26.31
CA TYR A 71 -4.78 25.80 -25.41
C TYR A 71 -4.71 25.36 -23.95
N MET A 72 -4.27 26.24 -23.07
CA MET A 72 -4.39 26.05 -21.62
C MET A 72 -5.86 25.85 -21.26
N SER A 73 -6.17 24.85 -20.42
CA SER A 73 -7.54 24.52 -20.03
C SER A 73 -7.64 24.23 -18.52
N SER A 74 -8.77 24.56 -17.91
CA SER A 74 -9.14 24.13 -16.56
C SER A 74 -9.87 22.76 -16.52
N GLY A 75 -10.02 22.11 -17.68
CA GLY A 75 -10.64 20.80 -17.87
C GLY A 75 -9.70 19.61 -17.61
N GLU A 76 -10.21 18.40 -17.85
CA GLU A 76 -9.45 17.15 -17.67
C GLU A 76 -8.24 17.10 -18.61
N GLY A 77 -7.03 16.96 -18.07
CA GLY A 77 -5.78 16.99 -18.83
C GLY A 77 -5.12 18.38 -18.96
N ALA A 78 -5.72 19.45 -18.42
CA ALA A 78 -5.17 20.82 -18.34
C ALA A 78 -4.83 21.51 -19.68
N GLN A 79 -5.13 20.87 -20.81
CA GLN A 79 -4.89 21.38 -22.18
C GLN A 79 -5.98 20.91 -23.14
N SER A 80 -6.29 21.71 -24.16
CA SER A 80 -7.31 21.40 -25.16
C SER A 80 -6.84 21.68 -26.59
N VAL A 81 -7.26 20.84 -27.54
CA VAL A 81 -7.05 21.07 -28.97
C VAL A 81 -8.06 22.06 -29.56
N GLU A 82 -9.21 22.21 -28.91
CA GLU A 82 -10.28 23.14 -29.29
C GLU A 82 -10.50 24.19 -28.20
N VAL A 83 -10.96 25.38 -28.57
CA VAL A 83 -11.28 26.42 -27.59
C VAL A 83 -12.64 26.13 -26.97
N THR A 84 -12.64 25.78 -25.68
CA THR A 84 -13.85 25.57 -24.88
C THR A 84 -13.95 26.66 -23.79
N PRO A 85 -15.08 26.77 -23.06
CA PRO A 85 -15.20 27.71 -21.93
C PRO A 85 -14.12 27.55 -20.85
N GLU A 86 -13.58 26.34 -20.65
CA GLU A 86 -12.49 26.03 -19.73
C GLU A 86 -11.16 26.67 -20.14
N CYS A 87 -11.01 27.07 -21.41
CA CYS A 87 -9.81 27.71 -21.95
C CYS A 87 -9.81 29.24 -21.82
N ILE A 88 -10.87 29.83 -21.23
CA ILE A 88 -11.06 31.29 -21.19
C ILE A 88 -10.55 31.87 -19.87
N PHE A 89 -9.60 32.80 -19.96
CA PHE A 89 -8.94 33.44 -18.82
C PHE A 89 -8.99 34.97 -18.88
N CYS A 90 -8.94 35.59 -17.70
CA CYS A 90 -8.81 37.03 -17.50
C CYS A 90 -7.56 37.33 -16.66
N PHE A 91 -6.78 38.33 -17.05
CA PHE A 91 -5.65 38.82 -16.26
C PHE A 91 -6.16 39.87 -15.29
N ILE A 92 -6.12 39.58 -13.99
CA ILE A 92 -6.67 40.45 -12.95
C ILE A 92 -5.52 41.16 -12.22
N PRO A 93 -5.44 42.51 -12.27
CA PRO A 93 -4.41 43.25 -11.55
C PRO A 93 -4.50 43.07 -10.03
N THR A 94 -3.36 42.92 -9.36
CA THR A 94 -3.29 42.89 -7.88
C THR A 94 -3.16 44.29 -7.27
N GLY A 95 -2.72 45.27 -8.06
CA GLY A 95 -2.33 46.60 -7.59
C GLY A 95 -0.87 46.69 -7.12
N GLU A 96 -0.12 45.57 -7.16
CA GLU A 96 1.31 45.52 -6.88
C GLU A 96 2.13 45.74 -8.16
N GLU A 97 3.38 46.18 -8.00
CA GLU A 97 4.35 46.33 -9.10
C GLU A 97 5.66 45.59 -8.77
N ALA A 98 6.23 44.95 -9.78
CA ALA A 98 7.55 44.32 -9.74
C ALA A 98 8.49 45.06 -10.69
N GLN A 99 9.45 45.80 -10.14
CA GLN A 99 10.41 46.61 -10.91
C GLN A 99 9.73 47.52 -11.96
N GLY A 100 8.58 48.10 -11.61
CA GLY A 100 7.79 48.99 -12.48
C GLY A 100 6.85 48.28 -13.47
N PHE A 101 6.73 46.95 -13.40
CA PHE A 101 5.75 46.18 -14.16
C PHE A 101 4.57 45.74 -13.28
N PRO A 102 3.33 45.80 -13.80
CA PRO A 102 2.14 45.38 -13.06
C PRO A 102 2.16 43.87 -12.75
N VAL A 103 1.67 43.52 -11.56
CA VAL A 103 1.49 42.13 -11.11
C VAL A 103 0.03 41.72 -11.27
N TYR A 104 -0.17 40.50 -11.77
CA TYR A 104 -1.47 39.91 -12.08
C TYR A 104 -1.67 38.58 -11.37
N VAL A 105 -2.94 38.18 -11.29
CA VAL A 105 -3.40 36.82 -11.02
C VAL A 105 -4.31 36.38 -12.17
N LEU A 106 -4.30 35.08 -12.51
CA LEU A 106 -5.02 34.55 -13.67
C LEU A 106 -6.36 33.96 -13.24
N TYR A 107 -7.46 34.53 -13.70
CA TYR A 107 -8.82 34.09 -13.39
C TYR A 107 -9.41 33.24 -14.51
N ASN A 108 -9.99 32.08 -14.21
CA ASN A 108 -10.64 31.22 -15.20
C ASN A 108 -12.17 31.38 -15.16
N LEU A 109 -12.76 31.57 -16.33
CA LEU A 109 -14.19 31.86 -16.45
C LEU A 109 -15.09 30.67 -16.08
N ALA A 110 -14.73 29.45 -16.51
CA ALA A 110 -15.53 28.26 -16.23
C ALA A 110 -15.52 27.87 -14.75
N LYS A 111 -14.39 28.03 -14.08
CA LYS A 111 -14.24 27.72 -12.64
C LYS A 111 -14.67 28.86 -11.72
N GLN A 112 -14.70 30.10 -12.23
CA GLN A 112 -14.87 31.32 -11.44
C GLN A 112 -13.85 31.45 -10.30
N GLN A 113 -12.61 31.06 -10.56
CA GLN A 113 -11.53 30.93 -9.58
C GLN A 113 -10.20 31.34 -10.20
N TYR A 114 -9.19 31.58 -9.37
CA TYR A 114 -7.85 31.99 -9.75
C TYR A 114 -6.88 30.79 -9.79
N LEU A 115 -5.92 30.80 -10.71
CA LEU A 115 -4.87 29.78 -10.82
C LEU A 115 -3.88 29.89 -9.65
N ALA A 116 -3.60 28.78 -8.97
CA ALA A 116 -2.57 28.63 -7.95
C ALA A 116 -1.32 27.90 -8.51
N MET A 117 -0.21 27.94 -7.75
CA MET A 117 1.11 27.44 -8.18
C MET A 117 1.17 25.92 -8.37
N ASP A 118 0.27 25.17 -7.76
CA ASP A 118 0.14 23.72 -7.94
C ASP A 118 -0.76 23.34 -9.13
N GLY A 119 -1.24 24.34 -9.89
CA GLY A 119 -2.20 24.17 -10.97
C GLY A 119 -3.66 24.07 -10.50
N ALA A 120 -3.93 24.19 -9.19
CA ALA A 120 -5.29 24.23 -8.66
C ALA A 120 -5.97 25.58 -8.91
N TYR A 121 -7.28 25.62 -8.66
CA TYR A 121 -8.10 26.82 -8.79
C TYR A 121 -8.66 27.23 -7.41
N VAL A 122 -8.31 28.44 -6.97
CA VAL A 122 -8.59 28.98 -5.62
C VAL A 122 -9.54 30.19 -5.66
N PRO A 123 -10.34 30.43 -4.62
CA PRO A 123 -11.39 31.46 -4.66
C PRO A 123 -10.91 32.91 -4.43
N THR A 124 -9.71 33.12 -3.88
CA THR A 124 -9.22 34.46 -3.50
C THR A 124 -7.93 34.85 -4.23
N LYS A 125 -7.65 36.17 -4.32
CA LYS A 125 -6.45 36.67 -4.98
C LYS A 125 -5.20 36.46 -4.13
N ALA A 126 -5.33 36.52 -2.81
CA ALA A 126 -4.22 36.28 -1.89
C ALA A 126 -3.62 34.87 -2.01
N GLN A 127 -4.44 33.87 -2.38
CA GLN A 127 -4.01 32.48 -2.58
C GLN A 127 -3.52 32.19 -4.01
N ALA A 128 -3.76 33.10 -4.95
CA ALA A 128 -3.46 32.89 -6.35
C ALA A 128 -1.97 33.08 -6.66
N TYR A 129 -1.49 32.41 -7.70
CA TYR A 129 -0.12 32.61 -8.18
C TYR A 129 0.02 33.99 -8.81
N LYS A 130 0.92 34.80 -8.25
CA LYS A 130 1.22 36.15 -8.72
C LYS A 130 2.30 36.11 -9.80
N PHE A 131 2.09 36.85 -10.88
CA PHE A 131 3.05 36.92 -11.98
C PHE A 131 2.99 38.27 -12.71
N THR A 132 4.05 38.62 -13.43
CA THR A 132 4.07 39.66 -14.45
C THR A 132 3.90 39.03 -15.83
N ALA A 133 3.28 39.76 -16.76
CA ALA A 133 3.15 39.36 -18.16
C ALA A 133 3.96 40.33 -19.02
N ARG A 134 4.97 39.82 -19.74
CA ARG A 134 5.86 40.64 -20.58
C ARG A 134 6.05 40.00 -21.96
N LYS A 135 6.20 40.80 -23.03
CA LYS A 135 6.55 40.28 -24.36
C LYS A 135 7.92 39.62 -24.33
N ALA A 136 7.99 38.45 -24.94
CA ALA A 136 9.17 37.60 -24.95
C ALA A 136 10.36 38.26 -25.67
N GLU A 137 11.56 38.09 -25.11
CA GLU A 137 12.84 38.39 -25.75
C GLU A 137 13.67 37.12 -25.85
N ALA A 138 14.25 36.87 -27.03
CA ALA A 138 15.16 35.75 -27.23
C ALA A 138 16.47 36.01 -26.49
N LYS A 139 16.82 35.11 -25.57
CA LYS A 139 18.08 35.18 -24.79
C LYS A 139 18.86 33.88 -24.95
N ASP A 140 20.17 33.97 -24.82
CA ASP A 140 21.02 32.78 -24.70
C ASP A 140 20.96 32.28 -23.25
N GLU A 141 20.44 31.06 -23.08
CA GLU A 141 20.16 30.45 -21.78
C GLU A 141 21.43 30.28 -20.94
N GLU A 142 22.59 30.07 -21.57
CA GLU A 142 23.89 29.93 -20.88
C GLU A 142 24.40 31.27 -20.31
N SER A 143 23.90 32.39 -20.83
CA SER A 143 24.32 33.74 -20.45
C SER A 143 23.34 34.47 -19.51
N LEU A 144 22.16 33.89 -19.29
CA LEU A 144 21.06 34.53 -18.57
C LEU A 144 21.30 34.56 -17.06
N SER A 145 21.24 35.74 -16.43
CA SER A 145 21.38 35.87 -14.98
C SER A 145 20.34 35.05 -14.20
N ALA A 146 20.77 34.42 -13.10
CA ALA A 146 19.88 33.75 -12.16
C ALA A 146 19.21 34.73 -11.18
N THR A 147 19.71 35.97 -11.07
CA THR A 147 19.30 36.93 -10.04
C THR A 147 18.78 38.25 -10.59
N ASP A 148 19.12 38.62 -11.84
CA ASP A 148 18.61 39.85 -12.47
C ASP A 148 17.20 39.62 -13.04
N TRP A 149 16.21 40.05 -12.27
CA TRP A 149 14.80 39.89 -12.62
C TRP A 149 14.41 40.56 -13.94
N LEU A 150 14.97 41.73 -14.26
CA LEU A 150 14.62 42.42 -15.51
C LEU A 150 15.08 41.63 -16.74
N GLU A 151 16.18 40.89 -16.60
CA GLU A 151 16.77 40.08 -17.64
C GLU A 151 15.99 38.78 -17.88
N TYR A 152 15.65 38.04 -16.81
CA TYR A 152 15.00 36.73 -16.96
C TYR A 152 13.48 36.79 -17.07
N SER A 153 12.81 37.85 -16.61
CA SER A 153 11.33 37.85 -16.50
C SER A 153 10.58 37.92 -17.83
N ASN A 154 11.27 38.17 -18.94
CA ASN A 154 10.72 38.06 -20.29
C ASN A 154 11.57 37.20 -21.23
N ALA A 155 12.48 36.38 -20.71
CA ALA A 155 13.38 35.57 -21.51
C ALA A 155 12.70 34.31 -22.08
N VAL A 156 12.93 34.04 -23.37
CA VAL A 156 12.67 32.74 -24.03
C VAL A 156 13.95 32.22 -24.68
N SER A 157 14.07 30.91 -24.82
CA SER A 157 15.25 30.26 -25.38
C SER A 157 15.49 30.67 -26.84
N SER A 158 16.65 31.29 -27.10
CA SER A 158 17.05 31.67 -28.47
C SER A 158 17.43 30.48 -29.37
N THR A 159 17.58 29.28 -28.81
CA THR A 159 17.96 28.06 -29.54
C THR A 159 16.84 27.03 -29.65
N ARG A 160 15.90 27.02 -28.69
CA ARG A 160 14.80 26.03 -28.62
C ARG A 160 13.41 26.58 -28.95
N SER A 161 13.27 27.91 -29.02
CA SER A 161 12.01 28.59 -29.30
C SER A 161 12.22 29.69 -30.34
N ILE A 162 12.88 29.34 -31.46
CA ILE A 162 13.42 30.31 -32.42
C ILE A 162 12.37 31.24 -33.05
N HIS A 163 11.13 30.77 -33.16
CA HIS A 163 10.00 31.53 -33.73
C HIS A 163 9.11 32.20 -32.67
N ALA A 164 9.40 32.04 -31.38
CA ALA A 164 8.52 32.53 -30.30
C ALA A 164 8.37 34.05 -30.31
N VAL A 165 9.46 34.79 -30.49
CA VAL A 165 9.45 36.26 -30.50
C VAL A 165 8.74 36.81 -31.71
N GLU A 166 9.01 36.29 -32.91
CA GLU A 166 8.40 36.77 -34.16
C GLU A 166 6.89 36.50 -34.22
N ASN A 167 6.42 35.41 -33.60
CA ASN A 167 5.00 35.09 -33.46
C ASN A 167 4.33 35.78 -32.25
N GLY A 168 5.05 36.69 -31.57
CA GLY A 168 4.50 37.55 -30.55
C GLY A 168 4.24 36.86 -29.21
N ALA A 169 5.10 35.94 -28.79
CA ALA A 169 4.99 35.26 -27.50
C ALA A 169 5.08 36.20 -26.29
N TRP A 170 4.46 35.76 -25.20
CA TRP A 170 4.48 36.37 -23.88
C TRP A 170 5.10 35.40 -22.87
N VAL A 171 5.77 35.96 -21.87
CA VAL A 171 6.31 35.24 -20.72
C VAL A 171 5.56 35.68 -19.47
N LEU A 172 5.11 34.69 -18.69
CA LEU A 172 4.39 34.89 -17.44
C LEU A 172 5.30 34.48 -16.27
N CYS A 173 5.90 35.45 -15.57
CA CYS A 173 7.00 35.23 -14.61
C CYS A 173 6.64 35.68 -13.18
N HIS A 174 7.13 34.97 -12.16
CA HIS A 174 7.00 35.38 -10.77
C HIS A 174 7.62 36.77 -10.53
N PRO A 175 7.03 37.65 -9.69
CA PRO A 175 7.48 39.04 -9.50
C PRO A 175 8.88 39.20 -8.87
N SER A 176 9.46 38.14 -8.30
CA SER A 176 10.76 38.21 -7.62
C SER A 176 11.66 36.98 -7.77
N GLN A 177 11.24 35.98 -8.55
CA GLN A 177 11.96 34.72 -8.69
C GLN A 177 11.96 34.27 -10.14
N LYS A 178 13.02 33.55 -10.57
CA LYS A 178 13.09 32.94 -11.90
C LYS A 178 12.18 31.71 -11.97
N GLN A 179 10.87 31.93 -12.08
CA GLN A 179 9.86 30.89 -12.16
C GLN A 179 8.72 31.35 -13.08
N TYR A 180 8.33 30.50 -14.03
CA TYR A 180 7.38 30.84 -15.07
C TYR A 180 6.15 29.94 -15.03
N ILE A 181 5.01 30.46 -15.51
CA ILE A 181 3.90 29.60 -15.96
C ILE A 181 4.32 29.03 -17.32
N GLY A 182 4.55 27.73 -17.41
CA GLY A 182 5.02 27.04 -18.60
C GLY A 182 4.25 25.77 -18.93
N PHE A 183 4.70 25.02 -19.95
CA PHE A 183 4.06 23.79 -20.43
C PHE A 183 5.06 22.64 -20.66
N VAL A 184 4.76 21.46 -20.10
CA VAL A 184 5.49 20.20 -20.32
C VAL A 184 4.48 19.05 -20.38
N GLY A 185 3.74 18.95 -21.49
CA GLY A 185 2.59 18.05 -21.62
C GLY A 185 1.36 18.41 -20.78
N ALA A 186 1.52 19.27 -19.77
CA ALA A 186 0.48 19.95 -18.98
C ALA A 186 1.04 21.29 -18.44
N ILE A 187 0.20 22.09 -17.76
CA ILE A 187 0.63 23.34 -17.07
C ILE A 187 1.73 23.02 -16.05
N SER A 188 2.78 23.84 -15.98
CA SER A 188 3.92 23.65 -15.08
C SER A 188 4.48 24.97 -14.55
N PHE A 189 5.17 24.92 -13.40
CA PHE A 189 5.79 26.08 -12.76
C PHE A 189 7.29 25.81 -12.57
N ARG A 190 8.12 26.27 -13.52
CA ARG A 190 9.53 25.90 -13.63
C ARG A 190 10.41 27.13 -13.98
N PRO A 191 11.73 27.08 -13.70
CA PRO A 191 12.66 28.15 -14.05
C PRO A 191 13.16 28.10 -15.51
N TRP A 192 12.58 27.25 -16.36
CA TRP A 192 13.06 26.96 -17.72
C TRP A 192 12.50 27.95 -18.75
N VAL A 193 13.36 28.44 -19.65
CA VAL A 193 13.01 29.46 -20.65
C VAL A 193 12.65 28.88 -22.02
N ASP A 194 12.71 27.56 -22.16
CA ASP A 194 12.32 26.83 -23.37
C ASP A 194 10.88 26.31 -23.30
N THR A 195 10.14 26.56 -22.22
CA THR A 195 8.76 26.03 -22.00
C THR A 195 7.77 27.10 -21.55
N ASN A 196 8.15 28.38 -21.59
CA ASN A 196 7.42 29.51 -21.00
C ASN A 196 6.84 30.49 -22.04
N ASN A 197 6.82 30.11 -23.33
CA ASN A 197 6.38 30.98 -24.42
C ASN A 197 4.88 30.80 -24.73
N TRP A 198 4.05 31.79 -24.39
CA TRP A 198 2.60 31.73 -24.62
C TRP A 198 2.16 32.68 -25.73
N TYR A 199 1.32 32.20 -26.66
CA TYR A 199 0.54 33.06 -27.55
C TYR A 199 -0.78 33.41 -26.86
N ILE A 200 -0.89 34.65 -26.39
CA ILE A 200 -2.10 35.14 -25.69
C ILE A 200 -3.03 35.71 -26.75
N LYS A 201 -4.18 35.10 -26.99
CA LYS A 201 -5.10 35.51 -28.06
C LYS A 201 -6.40 36.02 -27.47
N VAL A 202 -6.89 37.15 -27.97
CA VAL A 202 -8.22 37.68 -27.59
C VAL A 202 -9.28 36.66 -27.97
N ALA A 203 -10.17 36.31 -27.04
CA ALA A 203 -11.26 35.39 -27.26
C ALA A 203 -12.58 36.15 -27.42
N THR A 204 -13.21 36.05 -28.59
CA THR A 204 -14.49 36.71 -28.86
C THR A 204 -15.65 35.75 -28.63
N LYS A 205 -16.63 36.18 -27.84
CA LYS A 205 -17.84 35.44 -27.54
C LYS A 205 -18.88 35.63 -28.64
N SER A 206 -19.43 34.54 -29.20
CA SER A 206 -20.58 34.56 -30.12
C SER A 206 -21.66 33.57 -29.66
N GLU A 207 -22.93 33.88 -29.92
CA GLU A 207 -24.04 32.94 -29.67
C GLU A 207 -24.10 31.91 -30.81
N MET A 208 -24.22 30.62 -30.48
CA MET A 208 -24.43 29.56 -31.46
C MET A 208 -25.87 29.59 -31.99
N SER A 209 -26.06 29.32 -33.28
CA SER A 209 -27.40 29.09 -33.86
C SER A 209 -28.05 27.81 -33.30
N GLY A 210 -29.37 27.68 -33.42
CA GLY A 210 -30.07 26.49 -32.96
C GLY A 210 -29.63 25.23 -33.72
N PHE A 211 -29.36 25.35 -35.02
CA PHE A 211 -28.90 24.23 -35.85
C PHE A 211 -27.48 23.76 -35.47
N GLU A 212 -26.56 24.67 -35.16
CA GLU A 212 -25.22 24.33 -34.68
C GLU A 212 -25.28 23.53 -33.36
N GLN A 213 -26.12 23.98 -32.42
CA GLN A 213 -26.35 23.27 -31.16
C GLN A 213 -26.97 21.88 -31.38
N LEU A 214 -27.91 21.75 -32.32
CA LEU A 214 -28.52 20.46 -32.70
C LEU A 214 -27.51 19.51 -33.33
N SER A 215 -26.69 19.97 -34.25
CA SER A 215 -25.67 19.16 -34.93
C SER A 215 -24.66 18.58 -33.95
N GLU A 216 -24.22 19.38 -32.97
CA GLU A 216 -23.33 18.94 -31.90
C GLU A 216 -23.99 17.88 -31.01
N ALA A 217 -25.22 18.15 -30.52
CA ALA A 217 -25.97 17.21 -29.70
C ALA A 217 -26.27 15.89 -30.43
N PHE A 218 -26.70 15.96 -31.70
CA PHE A 218 -27.03 14.80 -32.50
C PHE A 218 -25.81 13.90 -32.74
N THR A 219 -24.67 14.49 -33.10
CA THR A 219 -23.40 13.78 -33.28
C THR A 219 -22.92 13.14 -31.97
N LYS A 220 -23.02 13.86 -30.85
CA LYS A 220 -22.61 13.40 -29.53
C LYS A 220 -23.39 12.17 -29.07
N TYR A 221 -24.71 12.16 -29.26
CA TYR A 221 -25.60 11.15 -28.68
C TYR A 221 -25.95 10.00 -29.63
N PHE A 222 -26.00 10.23 -30.94
CA PHE A 222 -26.31 9.19 -31.94
C PHE A 222 -25.13 8.85 -32.88
N GLY A 223 -23.94 9.40 -32.62
CA GLY A 223 -22.74 9.18 -33.41
C GLY A 223 -22.68 9.97 -34.72
N GLN A 224 -21.52 9.97 -35.38
CA GLN A 224 -21.26 10.74 -36.62
C GLN A 224 -22.22 10.42 -37.77
N ASN A 225 -22.83 9.24 -37.79
CA ASN A 225 -23.76 8.81 -38.84
C ASN A 225 -25.24 8.87 -38.43
N GLY A 226 -25.55 9.31 -37.19
CA GLY A 226 -26.92 9.34 -36.68
C GLY A 226 -27.55 7.94 -36.65
N GLU A 227 -27.00 7.02 -35.86
CA GLU A 227 -27.50 5.64 -35.80
C GLU A 227 -28.88 5.57 -35.11
N GLU A 228 -29.83 4.87 -35.75
CA GLU A 228 -31.18 4.69 -35.23
C GLU A 228 -31.17 3.84 -33.93
N PRO A 229 -31.90 4.24 -32.87
CA PRO A 229 -32.08 3.40 -31.68
C PRO A 229 -32.81 2.09 -32.00
N THR A 230 -32.20 0.94 -31.72
CA THR A 230 -32.79 -0.39 -31.92
C THR A 230 -32.88 -1.20 -30.62
N LEU A 231 -33.74 -2.23 -30.57
CA LEU A 231 -33.83 -3.14 -29.42
C LEU A 231 -32.57 -4.00 -29.23
N GLU A 232 -31.75 -4.15 -30.26
CA GLU A 232 -30.44 -4.77 -30.14
C GLU A 232 -29.47 -3.87 -29.36
N HIS A 233 -29.56 -2.56 -29.61
CA HIS A 233 -28.69 -1.58 -28.97
C HIS A 233 -29.18 -1.12 -27.60
N PHE A 234 -30.50 -1.07 -27.41
CA PHE A 234 -31.18 -0.57 -26.21
C PHE A 234 -32.30 -1.56 -25.79
N PRO A 235 -31.97 -2.72 -25.21
CA PRO A 235 -32.94 -3.76 -24.91
C PRO A 235 -33.88 -3.34 -23.79
N VAL A 236 -35.14 -3.72 -23.94
CA VAL A 236 -36.19 -3.44 -22.96
C VAL A 236 -36.34 -4.60 -21.98
N GLY A 237 -36.34 -4.32 -20.68
CA GLY A 237 -36.42 -5.35 -19.64
C GLY A 237 -36.12 -4.82 -18.23
N THR A 238 -36.04 -5.73 -17.26
CA THR A 238 -35.79 -5.41 -15.84
C THR A 238 -34.45 -5.93 -15.32
N THR A 239 -33.62 -6.51 -16.19
CA THR A 239 -32.32 -7.11 -15.85
C THR A 239 -31.16 -6.19 -16.21
N THR A 240 -29.98 -6.45 -15.66
CA THR A 240 -28.73 -5.73 -15.99
C THR A 240 -28.59 -5.45 -17.49
N GLY A 241 -28.33 -4.20 -17.84
CA GLY A 241 -28.16 -3.73 -19.23
C GLY A 241 -29.45 -3.41 -19.97
N CYS A 242 -30.63 -3.49 -19.32
CA CYS A 242 -31.91 -3.14 -19.94
C CYS A 242 -32.42 -1.76 -19.50
N ILE A 243 -33.36 -1.22 -20.29
CA ILE A 243 -34.16 -0.02 -19.99
C ILE A 243 -35.67 -0.33 -20.02
N SER A 244 -36.52 0.60 -19.61
CA SER A 244 -37.98 0.44 -19.75
C SER A 244 -38.45 0.71 -21.19
N GLN A 245 -39.64 0.22 -21.55
CA GLN A 245 -40.23 0.46 -22.86
C GLN A 245 -40.42 1.97 -23.10
N GLU A 246 -40.85 2.70 -22.07
CA GLU A 246 -41.09 4.14 -22.15
C GLU A 246 -39.82 4.94 -22.47
N ILE A 247 -38.67 4.51 -21.95
CA ILE A 247 -37.37 5.15 -22.22
C ILE A 247 -36.91 4.84 -23.64
N PHE A 248 -37.07 3.59 -24.08
CA PHE A 248 -36.77 3.22 -25.47
C PHE A 248 -37.61 4.04 -26.46
N ASP A 249 -38.90 4.19 -26.19
CA ASP A 249 -39.81 4.97 -27.03
C ASP A 249 -39.42 6.48 -27.05
N GLN A 250 -38.92 7.02 -25.93
CA GLN A 250 -38.38 8.39 -25.86
C GLN A 250 -37.13 8.57 -26.72
N LEU A 251 -36.18 7.62 -26.68
CA LEU A 251 -34.98 7.66 -27.52
C LEU A 251 -35.34 7.65 -29.01
N VAL A 252 -36.28 6.77 -29.41
CA VAL A 252 -36.77 6.70 -30.80
C VAL A 252 -37.47 7.99 -31.22
N ALA A 253 -38.28 8.60 -30.34
CA ALA A 253 -38.96 9.86 -30.64
C ALA A 253 -37.98 11.02 -30.83
N ALA A 254 -37.03 11.20 -29.90
CA ALA A 254 -36.01 12.25 -29.97
C ALA A 254 -35.10 12.10 -31.20
N TYR A 255 -34.72 10.86 -31.54
CA TYR A 255 -33.96 10.56 -32.75
C TYR A 255 -34.72 11.00 -34.02
N ASN A 256 -35.98 10.59 -34.17
CA ASN A 256 -36.77 10.90 -35.35
C ASN A 256 -37.01 12.40 -35.53
N GLU A 257 -37.27 13.11 -34.44
CA GLU A 257 -37.43 14.58 -34.42
C GLU A 257 -36.14 15.28 -34.88
N ALA A 258 -35.01 14.94 -34.26
CA ALA A 258 -33.73 15.55 -34.59
C ALA A 258 -33.25 15.19 -36.00
N ASN A 259 -33.40 13.94 -36.44
CA ASN A 259 -32.98 13.50 -37.77
C ASN A 259 -33.77 14.22 -38.89
N ALA A 260 -35.05 14.54 -38.65
CA ALA A 260 -35.86 15.33 -39.58
C ALA A 260 -35.34 16.77 -39.75
N LEU A 261 -34.89 17.40 -38.65
CA LEU A 261 -34.30 18.75 -38.66
C LEU A 261 -32.89 18.73 -39.27
N MET A 262 -32.08 17.72 -38.95
CA MET A 262 -30.76 17.51 -39.57
C MET A 262 -30.85 17.37 -41.09
N ALA A 263 -31.91 16.75 -41.62
CA ALA A 263 -32.11 16.58 -43.06
C ALA A 263 -32.43 17.89 -43.82
N ILE A 264 -32.89 18.93 -43.13
CA ILE A 264 -33.22 20.24 -43.74
C ILE A 264 -32.15 21.33 -43.48
N GLY A 265 -31.15 21.04 -42.65
CA GLY A 265 -29.95 21.89 -42.47
C GLY A 265 -30.24 23.25 -41.83
N ASP A 266 -29.47 24.27 -42.19
CA ASP A 266 -29.62 25.66 -41.74
C ASP A 266 -31.00 26.30 -42.06
N ALA A 267 -31.86 25.60 -42.82
CA ALA A 267 -33.24 26.03 -43.06
C ALA A 267 -34.21 25.65 -41.92
N ALA A 268 -33.76 24.87 -40.93
CA ALA A 268 -34.50 24.57 -39.71
C ALA A 268 -34.64 25.82 -38.82
N GLY A 269 -35.79 25.98 -38.17
CA GLY A 269 -36.00 27.10 -37.25
C GLY A 269 -35.21 26.92 -35.95
N ASP A 270 -34.56 27.99 -35.47
CA ASP A 270 -33.76 27.94 -34.23
C ASP A 270 -34.54 27.40 -33.01
N GLU A 271 -35.80 27.79 -32.83
CA GLU A 271 -36.64 27.27 -31.74
C GLU A 271 -36.92 25.76 -31.87
N GLU A 272 -37.09 25.25 -33.09
CA GLU A 272 -37.33 23.83 -33.36
C GLU A 272 -36.06 23.01 -33.12
N CYS A 273 -34.90 23.51 -33.54
CA CYS A 273 -33.60 22.90 -33.28
C CYS A 273 -33.28 22.85 -31.78
N LEU A 274 -33.51 23.95 -31.04
CA LEU A 274 -33.28 23.99 -29.59
C LEU A 274 -34.25 23.06 -28.83
N ALA A 275 -35.49 22.92 -29.29
CA ALA A 275 -36.43 21.95 -28.73
C ALA A 275 -35.96 20.50 -28.97
N ALA A 276 -35.43 20.20 -30.15
CA ALA A 276 -34.88 18.89 -30.46
C ALA A 276 -33.60 18.59 -29.66
N VAL A 277 -32.69 19.56 -29.46
CA VAL A 277 -31.53 19.42 -28.56
C VAL A 277 -31.99 18.97 -27.18
N LYS A 278 -32.96 19.68 -26.61
CA LYS A 278 -33.52 19.34 -25.30
C LYS A 278 -34.16 17.95 -25.29
N SER A 279 -34.89 17.59 -26.35
CA SER A 279 -35.52 16.27 -26.53
C SER A 279 -34.47 15.13 -26.48
N ILE A 280 -33.32 15.32 -27.16
CA ILE A 280 -32.18 14.39 -27.13
C ILE A 280 -31.60 14.29 -25.72
N GLU A 281 -31.26 15.44 -25.10
CA GLU A 281 -30.64 15.47 -23.77
C GLU A 281 -31.54 14.84 -22.71
N ASP A 282 -32.84 15.15 -22.72
CA ASP A 282 -33.83 14.59 -21.80
C ASP A 282 -33.98 13.07 -22.01
N ALA A 283 -34.01 12.59 -23.27
CA ALA A 283 -34.10 11.17 -23.57
C ALA A 283 -32.85 10.40 -23.13
N PHE A 284 -31.64 10.95 -23.32
CA PHE A 284 -30.40 10.31 -22.89
C PHE A 284 -30.17 10.43 -21.37
N ALA A 285 -30.66 11.49 -20.72
CA ALA A 285 -30.70 11.57 -19.27
C ALA A 285 -31.65 10.53 -18.68
N ALA A 286 -32.83 10.33 -19.29
CA ALA A 286 -33.76 9.27 -18.91
C ALA A 286 -33.16 7.89 -19.13
N TYR A 287 -32.46 7.68 -20.24
CA TYR A 287 -31.69 6.46 -20.53
C TYR A 287 -30.64 6.17 -19.45
N GLN A 288 -29.73 7.11 -19.16
CA GLN A 288 -28.70 6.93 -18.15
C GLN A 288 -29.28 6.63 -16.77
N LYS A 289 -30.38 7.31 -16.41
CA LYS A 289 -31.06 7.12 -15.13
C LYS A 289 -31.86 5.81 -15.05
N GLY A 290 -32.39 5.35 -16.16
CA GLY A 290 -33.25 4.17 -16.25
C GLY A 290 -32.54 2.89 -16.69
N LEU A 291 -31.26 2.98 -17.05
CA LEU A 291 -30.41 1.82 -17.31
C LEU A 291 -30.26 1.00 -16.03
N VAL A 292 -30.65 -0.26 -16.10
CA VAL A 292 -30.44 -1.20 -15.00
C VAL A 292 -28.95 -1.53 -14.94
N GLY A 293 -28.25 -0.96 -13.96
CA GLY A 293 -26.84 -1.27 -13.69
C GLY A 293 -26.60 -2.74 -13.31
N LEU A 294 -25.32 -3.13 -13.22
CA LEU A 294 -24.98 -4.46 -12.73
C LEU A 294 -25.49 -4.63 -11.29
N THR A 295 -26.13 -5.77 -11.02
CA THR A 295 -26.66 -6.12 -9.70
C THR A 295 -26.05 -7.42 -9.21
N GLU A 296 -26.15 -7.69 -7.91
CA GLU A 296 -25.67 -8.94 -7.32
C GLU A 296 -26.43 -10.13 -7.89
N GLY A 297 -25.71 -11.22 -8.16
CA GLY A 297 -26.30 -12.41 -8.76
C GLY A 297 -25.28 -13.30 -9.47
N TYR A 298 -25.78 -14.28 -10.19
CA TYR A 298 -24.96 -15.24 -10.94
C TYR A 298 -25.00 -14.94 -12.42
N TYR A 299 -23.84 -14.83 -13.05
CA TYR A 299 -23.71 -14.42 -14.44
C TYR A 299 -22.76 -15.31 -15.22
N MET A 300 -23.06 -15.49 -16.51
CA MET A 300 -22.05 -15.78 -17.52
C MET A 300 -21.55 -14.47 -18.11
N VAL A 301 -20.24 -14.28 -18.17
CA VAL A 301 -19.64 -13.04 -18.70
C VAL A 301 -19.06 -13.32 -20.08
N LYS A 302 -19.64 -12.74 -21.13
CA LYS A 302 -19.22 -12.92 -22.53
C LYS A 302 -18.30 -11.79 -22.94
N ASN A 303 -17.21 -12.08 -23.63
CA ASN A 303 -16.42 -11.05 -24.29
C ASN A 303 -16.87 -10.86 -25.76
N LYS A 304 -16.82 -9.63 -26.27
CA LYS A 304 -17.26 -9.31 -27.65
C LYS A 304 -16.38 -9.94 -28.73
N ARG A 305 -15.09 -10.23 -28.44
CA ARG A 305 -14.19 -11.03 -29.29
C ARG A 305 -14.64 -12.51 -29.41
N GLY A 306 -15.56 -12.93 -28.54
CA GLY A 306 -16.22 -14.23 -28.55
C GLY A 306 -15.72 -15.17 -27.45
N GLY A 307 -16.64 -15.92 -26.84
CA GLY A 307 -16.37 -16.82 -25.72
C GLY A 307 -16.88 -16.26 -24.39
N PHE A 308 -16.83 -17.09 -23.36
CA PHE A 308 -17.28 -16.79 -22.00
C PHE A 308 -16.12 -16.93 -21.01
N LEU A 309 -16.10 -16.02 -20.04
CA LEU A 309 -15.14 -16.02 -18.96
C LEU A 309 -15.32 -17.28 -18.09
N LYS A 310 -14.21 -17.97 -17.83
CA LYS A 310 -14.11 -19.13 -16.95
C LYS A 310 -12.80 -19.12 -16.18
N THR A 311 -12.64 -20.11 -15.32
CA THR A 311 -11.34 -20.44 -14.70
C THR A 311 -10.61 -21.54 -15.46
N LYS A 312 -9.28 -21.38 -15.63
CA LYS A 312 -8.37 -22.37 -16.21
C LYS A 312 -6.97 -22.20 -15.59
N ASP A 313 -6.37 -23.27 -15.09
CA ASP A 313 -5.00 -23.25 -14.52
C ASP A 313 -4.79 -22.13 -13.48
N ASN A 314 -5.77 -21.95 -12.58
CA ASN A 314 -5.82 -20.88 -11.57
C ASN A 314 -5.84 -19.44 -12.13
N LYS A 315 -6.28 -19.25 -13.37
CA LYS A 315 -6.38 -17.95 -14.05
C LYS A 315 -7.75 -17.74 -14.66
N ALA A 316 -8.11 -16.48 -14.84
CA ALA A 316 -9.25 -16.08 -15.64
C ALA A 316 -8.95 -16.27 -17.14
N PHE A 317 -9.91 -16.85 -17.85
CA PHE A 317 -9.74 -17.26 -19.24
C PHE A 317 -11.07 -17.18 -20.00
N VAL A 318 -11.07 -16.59 -21.19
CA VAL A 318 -12.23 -16.55 -22.08
C VAL A 318 -12.18 -17.74 -23.02
N ASP A 319 -13.18 -18.62 -22.91
CA ASP A 319 -13.26 -19.87 -23.65
C ASP A 319 -14.51 -19.95 -24.53
N LYS A 320 -14.38 -20.58 -25.70
CA LYS A 320 -15.45 -20.73 -26.71
C LYS A 320 -16.21 -22.06 -26.59
N GLY A 321 -15.96 -22.85 -25.53
CA GLY A 321 -16.54 -24.18 -25.31
C GLY A 321 -17.98 -24.21 -24.80
N ILE A 322 -18.62 -23.04 -24.60
CA ILE A 322 -20.02 -22.94 -24.18
C ILE A 322 -20.77 -21.88 -25.00
N SER A 323 -22.07 -22.11 -25.22
CA SER A 323 -23.00 -21.19 -25.88
C SER A 323 -24.11 -20.75 -24.93
N TYR A 324 -24.74 -19.61 -25.22
CA TYR A 324 -25.93 -19.12 -24.51
C TYR A 324 -27.13 -19.11 -25.47
N PRO A 325 -28.34 -19.55 -25.04
CA PRO A 325 -28.67 -20.10 -23.72
C PRO A 325 -28.06 -21.49 -23.47
N VAL A 326 -27.85 -21.85 -22.20
CA VAL A 326 -27.24 -23.13 -21.81
C VAL A 326 -28.33 -24.20 -21.68
N GLU A 327 -28.26 -25.26 -22.51
CA GLU A 327 -29.28 -26.33 -22.52
C GLU A 327 -29.32 -27.18 -21.24
N SER A 328 -28.16 -27.43 -20.61
CA SER A 328 -28.04 -28.22 -19.38
C SER A 328 -26.77 -27.87 -18.60
N TRP A 329 -26.92 -27.69 -17.29
CA TRP A 329 -25.82 -27.44 -16.37
C TRP A 329 -25.22 -28.74 -15.83
N THR A 330 -23.89 -28.80 -15.78
CA THR A 330 -23.10 -29.88 -15.17
C THR A 330 -22.00 -29.28 -14.31
N LEU A 331 -21.42 -30.04 -13.39
CA LEU A 331 -20.28 -29.58 -12.58
C LEU A 331 -19.09 -29.10 -13.42
N ALA A 332 -18.87 -29.65 -14.62
CA ALA A 332 -17.81 -29.16 -15.50
C ALA A 332 -18.09 -27.77 -16.09
N LYS A 333 -19.37 -27.36 -16.17
CA LYS A 333 -19.80 -26.06 -16.72
C LYS A 333 -19.92 -24.97 -15.66
N THR A 334 -19.89 -25.30 -14.37
CA THR A 334 -19.95 -24.29 -13.28
C THR A 334 -18.75 -23.33 -13.32
N THR A 335 -17.64 -23.71 -13.96
CA THR A 335 -16.46 -22.83 -14.13
C THR A 335 -16.77 -21.56 -14.93
N TYR A 336 -17.86 -21.51 -15.70
CA TYR A 336 -18.28 -20.34 -16.48
C TYR A 336 -19.25 -19.42 -15.72
N ILE A 337 -19.67 -19.81 -14.51
CA ILE A 337 -20.58 -19.03 -13.67
C ILE A 337 -19.76 -18.18 -12.71
N TRP A 338 -20.09 -16.90 -12.66
CA TRP A 338 -19.50 -15.91 -11.77
C TRP A 338 -20.58 -15.34 -10.86
N LYS A 339 -20.40 -15.47 -9.56
CA LYS A 339 -21.17 -14.74 -8.56
C LYS A 339 -20.60 -13.33 -8.47
N VAL A 340 -21.43 -12.35 -8.79
CA VAL A 340 -21.14 -10.92 -8.68
C VAL A 340 -21.66 -10.44 -7.33
N GLU A 341 -20.77 -9.90 -6.51
CA GLU A 341 -21.05 -9.39 -5.16
C GLU A 341 -20.68 -7.89 -5.12
N LYS A 342 -21.35 -7.08 -4.30
CA LYS A 342 -20.94 -5.69 -4.10
C LYS A 342 -19.63 -5.60 -3.32
N SER A 343 -18.80 -4.61 -3.63
CA SER A 343 -17.67 -4.24 -2.77
C SER A 343 -18.09 -3.19 -1.72
N GLU A 344 -17.17 -2.78 -0.84
CA GLU A 344 -17.40 -1.70 0.12
C GLU A 344 -17.58 -0.33 -0.55
N THR A 345 -17.10 -0.17 -1.79
CA THR A 345 -17.23 1.04 -2.58
C THR A 345 -18.43 0.92 -3.51
N ASP A 346 -19.35 1.89 -3.44
CA ASP A 346 -20.54 1.90 -4.30
C ASP A 346 -20.16 1.89 -5.79
N GLY A 347 -20.91 1.12 -6.59
CA GLY A 347 -20.65 0.93 -8.02
C GLY A 347 -19.47 0.00 -8.37
N GLN A 348 -18.83 -0.64 -7.38
CA GLN A 348 -17.80 -1.65 -7.61
C GLN A 348 -18.23 -3.04 -7.14
N PHE A 349 -17.67 -4.06 -7.80
CA PHE A 349 -18.10 -5.45 -7.63
C PHE A 349 -16.92 -6.41 -7.53
N LEU A 350 -17.14 -7.49 -6.80
CA LEU A 350 -16.26 -8.65 -6.71
C LEU A 350 -16.81 -9.76 -7.62
N PHE A 351 -15.91 -10.46 -8.30
CA PHE A 351 -16.26 -11.54 -9.22
C PHE A 351 -15.76 -12.86 -8.65
N LYS A 352 -16.63 -13.65 -8.05
CA LYS A 352 -16.29 -14.95 -7.47
C LYS A 352 -16.67 -16.07 -8.42
N ASN A 353 -15.73 -16.90 -8.82
CA ASN A 353 -16.03 -18.06 -9.65
C ASN A 353 -16.79 -19.11 -8.84
N TYR A 354 -17.90 -19.56 -9.38
CA TYR A 354 -18.82 -20.44 -8.66
C TYR A 354 -18.27 -21.85 -8.42
N ALA A 355 -17.41 -22.37 -9.32
CA ALA A 355 -16.93 -23.75 -9.22
C ALA A 355 -15.87 -23.98 -8.14
N ASN A 356 -15.11 -22.95 -7.77
CA ASN A 356 -13.97 -23.07 -6.85
C ASN A 356 -13.97 -22.03 -5.73
N ASN A 357 -14.98 -21.15 -5.67
CA ASN A 357 -15.10 -20.08 -4.69
C ASN A 357 -13.90 -19.09 -4.63
N LEU A 358 -13.10 -19.00 -5.69
CA LEU A 358 -12.03 -18.01 -5.79
C LEU A 358 -12.51 -16.77 -6.53
N TYR A 359 -12.04 -15.62 -6.10
CA TYR A 359 -12.28 -14.35 -6.75
C TYR A 359 -11.33 -14.12 -7.93
N LEU A 360 -11.78 -13.32 -8.90
CA LEU A 360 -10.92 -12.70 -9.89
C LEU A 360 -9.90 -11.80 -9.16
N GLY A 361 -8.62 -12.08 -9.31
CA GLY A 361 -7.53 -11.28 -8.74
C GLY A 361 -7.08 -10.14 -9.66
N ALA A 362 -6.17 -9.32 -9.14
CA ALA A 362 -5.56 -8.18 -9.81
C ALA A 362 -4.40 -8.56 -10.77
N GLY A 363 -4.07 -7.66 -11.70
CA GLY A 363 -2.81 -7.70 -12.46
C GLY A 363 -2.85 -8.42 -13.81
N GLY A 364 -1.72 -8.46 -14.52
CA GLY A 364 -1.68 -8.69 -15.98
C GLY A 364 -2.09 -10.06 -16.52
N GLN A 365 -2.26 -11.09 -15.67
CA GLN A 365 -2.81 -12.41 -16.06
C GLN A 365 -4.05 -12.80 -15.24
N PHE A 366 -4.52 -11.95 -14.33
CA PHE A 366 -5.73 -12.14 -13.51
C PHE A 366 -5.81 -13.55 -12.90
N ASN A 367 -4.85 -13.86 -12.03
CA ASN A 367 -4.88 -15.10 -11.25
C ASN A 367 -6.09 -15.11 -10.32
N MET A 368 -6.62 -16.29 -10.05
CA MET A 368 -7.67 -16.45 -9.06
C MET A 368 -7.10 -16.26 -7.65
N ALA A 369 -7.86 -15.62 -6.77
CA ALA A 369 -7.44 -15.24 -5.42
C ALA A 369 -8.52 -15.58 -4.37
N GLU A 370 -8.11 -15.80 -3.13
CA GLU A 370 -9.06 -16.03 -2.02
C GLU A 370 -9.77 -14.75 -1.58
N LYS A 371 -9.08 -13.60 -1.67
CA LYS A 371 -9.63 -12.27 -1.43
C LYS A 371 -9.97 -11.61 -2.77
N GLY A 372 -11.17 -11.03 -2.85
CA GLY A 372 -11.63 -10.33 -4.04
C GLY A 372 -11.02 -8.96 -4.21
N VAL A 373 -10.74 -8.58 -5.45
CA VAL A 373 -10.43 -7.22 -5.84
C VAL A 373 -11.70 -6.57 -6.39
N ALA A 374 -11.91 -5.31 -6.05
CA ALA A 374 -13.05 -4.55 -6.53
C ALA A 374 -12.81 -4.07 -7.96
N PHE A 375 -13.72 -4.45 -8.85
CA PHE A 375 -13.73 -4.00 -10.23
C PHE A 375 -14.90 -3.05 -10.45
N ARG A 376 -14.73 -2.08 -11.34
CA ARG A 376 -15.77 -1.11 -11.69
C ARG A 376 -16.24 -1.37 -13.12
N PRO A 377 -17.36 -2.09 -13.34
CA PRO A 377 -17.97 -2.22 -14.65
C PRO A 377 -18.67 -0.91 -15.00
N GLU A 378 -18.20 -0.26 -16.06
CA GLU A 378 -18.83 0.92 -16.62
C GLU A 378 -19.55 0.54 -17.89
N HIS A 379 -20.77 1.03 -18.05
CA HIS A 379 -21.54 0.84 -19.27
C HIS A 379 -20.80 1.47 -20.46
N HIS A 380 -20.69 0.75 -21.57
CA HIS A 380 -20.06 1.23 -22.80
C HIS A 380 -20.83 0.73 -24.02
N ASP A 381 -21.22 1.67 -24.88
CA ASP A 381 -21.89 1.48 -26.18
C ASP A 381 -22.91 0.32 -26.24
N SER A 382 -24.19 0.69 -26.34
CA SER A 382 -25.30 -0.24 -26.40
C SER A 382 -25.53 -1.04 -25.11
N ILE A 383 -24.95 -2.24 -24.95
CA ILE A 383 -25.22 -3.19 -23.84
C ILE A 383 -23.97 -3.86 -23.32
N ASP A 384 -22.82 -3.40 -23.78
CA ASP A 384 -21.53 -3.90 -23.33
C ASP A 384 -21.03 -3.06 -22.14
N TYR A 385 -20.05 -3.60 -21.44
CA TYR A 385 -19.40 -2.98 -20.30
C TYR A 385 -17.90 -3.04 -20.51
N ILE A 386 -17.21 -1.97 -20.11
CA ILE A 386 -15.78 -2.00 -19.88
C ILE A 386 -15.58 -2.22 -18.38
N ILE A 387 -14.80 -3.25 -18.03
CA ILE A 387 -14.52 -3.58 -16.63
C ILE A 387 -13.18 -2.96 -16.25
N PHE A 388 -13.16 -2.16 -15.19
CA PHE A 388 -11.96 -1.47 -14.71
C PHE A 388 -11.39 -2.09 -13.44
N GLU A 389 -10.06 -2.17 -13.38
CA GLU A 389 -9.26 -2.37 -12.18
C GLU A 389 -8.51 -1.06 -11.89
N GLY A 390 -9.00 -0.27 -10.93
CA GLY A 390 -8.51 1.10 -10.72
C GLY A 390 -8.77 1.97 -11.95
N SER A 391 -7.69 2.42 -12.61
CA SER A 391 -7.72 3.15 -13.88
C SER A 391 -7.49 2.28 -15.12
N ASN A 392 -7.14 1.00 -14.95
CA ASN A 392 -6.84 0.08 -16.05
C ASN A 392 -8.09 -0.65 -16.53
N GLN A 393 -8.21 -0.85 -17.84
CA GLN A 393 -9.29 -1.60 -18.49
C GLN A 393 -8.90 -3.07 -18.66
N ILE A 394 -9.82 -3.98 -18.34
CA ILE A 394 -9.64 -5.42 -18.59
C ILE A 394 -9.89 -5.71 -20.06
N ASN A 395 -9.00 -6.48 -20.67
CA ASN A 395 -9.06 -6.93 -22.06
C ASN A 395 -8.97 -8.46 -22.15
N ALA A 396 -9.71 -9.07 -23.06
CA ALA A 396 -9.48 -10.46 -23.48
C ALA A 396 -8.60 -10.53 -24.74
N LYS A 397 -7.41 -11.11 -24.59
CA LYS A 397 -6.47 -11.37 -25.69
C LYS A 397 -7.02 -12.40 -26.68
N MET A 398 -6.39 -12.47 -27.86
CA MET A 398 -6.72 -13.49 -28.88
C MET A 398 -6.51 -14.94 -28.41
N ASP A 399 -5.62 -15.17 -27.45
CA ASP A 399 -5.37 -16.50 -26.86
C ASP A 399 -6.35 -16.86 -25.72
N GLY A 400 -7.23 -15.94 -25.34
CA GLY A 400 -8.25 -16.10 -24.30
C GLY A 400 -7.85 -15.60 -22.91
N PHE A 401 -6.56 -15.30 -22.65
CA PHE A 401 -6.16 -14.76 -21.34
C PHE A 401 -6.55 -13.29 -21.20
N LEU A 402 -6.79 -12.87 -19.95
CA LEU A 402 -7.04 -11.46 -19.64
C LEU A 402 -5.73 -10.68 -19.49
N CYS A 403 -5.75 -9.38 -19.81
CA CYS A 403 -4.69 -8.41 -19.51
C CYS A 403 -5.25 -6.99 -19.37
N HIS A 404 -4.39 -6.04 -19.01
CA HIS A 404 -4.70 -4.62 -19.14
C HIS A 404 -4.50 -4.16 -20.57
N TRP A 405 -5.45 -3.40 -21.11
CA TRP A 405 -5.32 -2.73 -22.40
C TRP A 405 -6.19 -1.48 -22.43
N ASN A 406 -5.60 -0.28 -22.35
CA ASN A 406 -6.35 0.96 -22.10
C ASN A 406 -6.88 1.64 -23.38
N ASP A 407 -7.31 0.86 -24.37
CA ASP A 407 -7.98 1.34 -25.57
C ASP A 407 -9.48 1.04 -25.48
N LYS A 408 -10.30 2.06 -25.18
CA LYS A 408 -11.76 1.91 -25.03
C LYS A 408 -12.44 1.32 -26.27
N SER A 409 -11.83 1.46 -27.45
CA SER A 409 -12.39 0.99 -28.71
C SER A 409 -12.06 -0.48 -29.03
N ASP A 410 -11.08 -1.10 -28.37
CA ASP A 410 -10.73 -2.49 -28.64
C ASP A 410 -11.86 -3.42 -28.18
N VAL A 411 -12.35 -4.26 -29.10
CA VAL A 411 -13.45 -5.20 -28.83
C VAL A 411 -13.13 -6.23 -27.74
N GLY A 412 -11.86 -6.43 -27.40
CA GLY A 412 -11.44 -7.25 -26.26
C GLY A 412 -11.76 -6.61 -24.91
N ASN A 413 -12.01 -5.30 -24.83
CA ASN A 413 -12.43 -4.61 -23.61
C ASN A 413 -13.94 -4.70 -23.32
N HIS A 414 -14.72 -5.20 -24.27
CA HIS A 414 -16.18 -5.14 -24.22
C HIS A 414 -16.75 -6.46 -23.70
N PHE A 415 -17.41 -6.40 -22.54
CA PHE A 415 -17.99 -7.55 -21.87
C PHE A 415 -19.49 -7.42 -21.70
N ARG A 416 -20.20 -8.55 -21.73
CA ARG A 416 -21.65 -8.61 -21.54
C ARG A 416 -22.02 -9.64 -20.49
N PHE A 417 -22.97 -9.28 -19.65
CA PHE A 417 -23.45 -10.09 -18.53
C PHE A 417 -24.75 -10.79 -18.90
N TYR A 418 -24.78 -12.12 -18.78
CA TYR A 418 -25.98 -12.94 -18.96
C TYR A 418 -26.34 -13.57 -17.62
N ALA A 419 -27.48 -13.19 -17.06
CA ALA A 419 -27.95 -13.76 -15.80
C ALA A 419 -28.19 -15.27 -15.93
N VAL A 420 -27.77 -16.03 -14.92
CA VAL A 420 -28.04 -17.45 -14.78
C VAL A 420 -29.32 -17.62 -13.96
N ASP A 421 -30.23 -18.47 -14.44
CA ASP A 421 -31.52 -18.71 -13.78
C ASP A 421 -31.35 -19.29 -12.36
N ALA A 422 -32.17 -18.84 -11.42
CA ALA A 422 -32.10 -19.25 -10.02
C ALA A 422 -32.30 -20.77 -9.85
N ALA A 423 -33.21 -21.40 -10.62
CA ALA A 423 -33.44 -22.84 -10.53
C ALA A 423 -32.23 -23.65 -11.04
N ALA A 424 -31.43 -23.08 -11.96
CA ALA A 424 -30.17 -23.69 -12.37
C ALA A 424 -29.14 -23.67 -11.23
N ILE A 425 -29.00 -22.54 -10.53
CA ILE A 425 -28.13 -22.40 -9.37
C ILE A 425 -28.55 -23.35 -8.23
N ASP A 426 -29.84 -23.35 -7.87
CA ASP A 426 -30.40 -24.23 -6.83
C ASP A 426 -30.09 -25.72 -7.09
N SER A 427 -30.07 -26.13 -8.37
CA SER A 427 -29.78 -27.53 -8.77
C SER A 427 -28.30 -27.92 -8.68
N LEU A 428 -27.41 -26.94 -8.56
CA LEU A 428 -25.95 -27.09 -8.58
C LEU A 428 -25.33 -26.84 -7.20
N ASP A 429 -25.91 -25.99 -6.35
CA ASP A 429 -25.34 -25.54 -5.08
C ASP A 429 -24.79 -26.69 -4.23
N GLN A 430 -25.64 -27.67 -3.90
CA GLN A 430 -25.23 -28.82 -3.08
C GLN A 430 -24.10 -29.65 -3.72
N LYS A 431 -24.05 -29.73 -5.05
CA LYS A 431 -23.04 -30.52 -5.76
C LYS A 431 -21.69 -29.80 -5.80
N VAL A 432 -21.72 -28.48 -5.97
CA VAL A 432 -20.51 -27.63 -5.96
C VAL A 432 -19.94 -27.57 -4.55
N GLU A 433 -20.80 -27.39 -3.54
CA GLU A 433 -20.42 -27.45 -2.12
C GLU A 433 -19.76 -28.79 -1.78
N GLN A 434 -20.39 -29.92 -2.15
CA GLN A 434 -19.80 -31.24 -1.94
C GLN A 434 -18.45 -31.42 -2.65
N GLN A 435 -18.32 -30.94 -3.90
CA GLN A 435 -17.06 -31.01 -4.64
C GLN A 435 -15.93 -30.23 -3.92
N MET A 436 -16.24 -29.08 -3.33
CA MET A 436 -15.25 -28.28 -2.60
C MET A 436 -14.83 -28.97 -1.29
N ILE A 437 -15.79 -29.50 -0.53
CA ILE A 437 -15.51 -30.24 0.71
C ILE A 437 -14.69 -31.51 0.42
N ASP A 438 -15.06 -32.27 -0.61
CA ASP A 438 -14.31 -33.46 -1.01
C ASP A 438 -12.86 -33.13 -1.39
N LYS A 439 -12.64 -32.01 -2.08
CA LYS A 439 -11.29 -31.53 -2.44
C LYS A 439 -10.50 -31.14 -1.19
N LYS A 440 -11.08 -30.33 -0.29
CA LYS A 440 -10.46 -29.92 0.98
C LYS A 440 -10.09 -31.13 1.82
N LEU A 441 -11.02 -32.07 1.99
CA LEU A 441 -10.78 -33.31 2.75
C LEU A 441 -9.65 -34.14 2.12
N ALA A 442 -9.62 -34.27 0.78
CA ALA A 442 -8.54 -35.00 0.10
C ALA A 442 -7.16 -34.40 0.35
N GLU A 443 -7.05 -33.06 0.32
CA GLU A 443 -5.80 -32.34 0.60
C GLU A 443 -5.36 -32.53 2.06
N ILE A 444 -6.27 -32.35 3.04
CA ILE A 444 -5.99 -32.52 4.47
C ILE A 444 -5.59 -33.96 4.79
N VAL A 445 -6.34 -34.95 4.30
CA VAL A 445 -6.06 -36.38 4.53
C VAL A 445 -4.70 -36.77 3.95
N GLN A 446 -4.39 -36.30 2.75
CA GLN A 446 -3.08 -36.54 2.14
C GLN A 446 -1.95 -35.88 2.95
N GLY A 447 -2.13 -34.63 3.39
CA GLY A 447 -1.20 -33.92 4.26
C GLY A 447 -0.92 -34.67 5.55
N ALA A 448 -1.98 -35.02 6.30
CA ALA A 448 -1.91 -35.75 7.56
C ALA A 448 -1.20 -37.12 7.41
N SER A 449 -1.53 -37.89 6.36
CA SER A 449 -0.85 -39.15 6.06
C SER A 449 0.65 -38.94 5.79
N ASN A 450 1.01 -37.91 5.02
CA ASN A 450 2.41 -37.65 4.68
C ASN A 450 3.21 -37.20 5.91
N ASP A 451 2.63 -36.34 6.75
CA ASP A 451 3.22 -35.84 7.99
C ASP A 451 3.52 -36.96 8.97
N MET A 452 2.53 -37.82 9.25
CA MET A 452 2.70 -38.95 10.15
C MET A 452 3.79 -39.91 9.65
N LYS A 453 3.80 -40.21 8.33
CA LYS A 453 4.81 -41.09 7.72
C LYS A 453 6.21 -40.49 7.74
N ARG A 454 6.35 -39.17 7.58
CA ARG A 454 7.64 -38.47 7.54
C ARG A 454 8.42 -38.67 8.84
N VAL A 455 7.75 -38.59 9.99
CA VAL A 455 8.40 -38.67 11.30
C VAL A 455 8.47 -40.08 11.88
N ALA A 456 7.84 -41.07 11.24
CA ALA A 456 7.81 -42.46 11.70
C ALA A 456 9.20 -43.12 11.76
N TYR A 457 10.15 -42.70 10.92
CA TYR A 457 11.51 -43.24 10.85
C TYR A 457 12.56 -42.14 11.03
N LYS A 458 13.72 -42.47 11.62
CA LYS A 458 14.75 -41.47 11.97
C LYS A 458 15.27 -40.63 10.79
N ASN A 459 15.30 -41.20 9.58
CA ASN A 459 15.89 -40.58 8.39
C ASN A 459 14.85 -40.21 7.31
N GLY A 460 13.57 -40.07 7.68
CA GLY A 460 12.49 -39.75 6.76
C GLY A 460 12.19 -40.86 5.72
N PHE A 461 12.69 -42.08 5.95
CA PHE A 461 12.36 -43.23 5.12
C PHE A 461 10.87 -43.58 5.24
N ILE A 462 10.20 -43.76 4.11
CA ILE A 462 8.79 -44.20 4.05
C ILE A 462 8.72 -45.49 3.26
N LYS A 463 8.14 -46.54 3.86
CA LYS A 463 8.05 -47.88 3.28
C LYS A 463 6.83 -48.05 2.36
N ASP A 464 6.68 -47.14 1.40
CA ASP A 464 5.65 -47.17 0.34
C ASP A 464 6.15 -46.45 -0.95
N GLY A 465 5.28 -46.17 -1.92
CA GLY A 465 5.65 -45.44 -3.14
C GLY A 465 5.71 -43.90 -3.02
N PHE A 466 5.58 -43.34 -1.82
CA PHE A 466 5.62 -41.90 -1.59
C PHE A 466 7.04 -41.39 -1.33
N TYR A 467 7.36 -40.19 -1.81
CA TYR A 467 8.64 -39.52 -1.59
C TYR A 467 8.36 -38.19 -0.93
N SER A 468 9.05 -37.91 0.18
CA SER A 468 9.02 -36.59 0.79
C SER A 468 9.59 -35.54 -0.19
N LEU A 469 8.78 -34.50 -0.46
CA LEU A 469 9.17 -33.28 -1.17
C LEU A 469 10.20 -32.48 -0.33
N PRO A 470 11.01 -31.61 -0.96
CA PRO A 470 12.43 -31.58 -0.71
C PRO A 470 12.83 -30.88 0.60
N SER A 471 13.20 -31.68 1.60
CA SER A 471 14.20 -31.36 2.62
C SER A 471 14.68 -32.68 3.26
N ASP A 472 15.99 -32.87 3.26
CA ASP A 472 16.78 -33.79 4.08
C ASP A 472 16.61 -35.33 4.06
N SER A 473 15.66 -35.92 3.32
CA SER A 473 15.52 -37.39 3.30
C SER A 473 16.57 -38.10 2.42
N GLY A 474 17.28 -39.09 2.98
CA GLY A 474 18.22 -39.97 2.28
C GLY A 474 19.68 -39.44 2.19
N LEU A 475 20.62 -40.35 1.97
CA LEU A 475 22.07 -40.08 1.91
C LEU A 475 22.50 -39.34 0.63
N VAL A 476 21.71 -39.43 -0.44
CA VAL A 476 22.07 -38.92 -1.78
C VAL A 476 20.97 -38.00 -2.30
N ARG A 477 21.36 -36.79 -2.71
CA ARG A 477 20.46 -35.75 -3.26
C ARG A 477 20.76 -35.37 -4.72
N LYS A 478 21.84 -35.93 -5.27
CA LYS A 478 22.26 -35.74 -6.66
C LYS A 478 23.14 -36.92 -7.07
N PHE A 479 23.22 -37.20 -8.36
CA PHE A 479 24.26 -38.09 -8.86
C PHE A 479 25.61 -37.37 -8.79
N ALA A 480 26.64 -38.06 -8.31
CA ALA A 480 28.01 -37.54 -8.33
C ALA A 480 28.55 -37.53 -9.77
N LYS A 481 28.20 -38.55 -10.57
CA LYS A 481 28.56 -38.68 -11.98
C LYS A 481 27.61 -39.64 -12.68
N CYS A 482 27.30 -39.38 -13.94
CA CYS A 482 26.57 -40.29 -14.81
C CYS A 482 27.36 -40.51 -16.10
N ASN A 483 27.38 -41.72 -16.64
CA ASN A 483 28.08 -41.98 -17.91
C ASN A 483 27.18 -41.90 -19.15
N ALA A 484 25.87 -41.74 -18.95
CA ALA A 484 24.87 -41.96 -19.99
C ALA A 484 23.65 -41.04 -19.83
N THR A 485 23.75 -39.80 -19.35
CA THR A 485 22.57 -38.92 -19.20
C THR A 485 22.06 -38.44 -20.57
N GLU A 486 20.73 -38.44 -20.77
CA GLU A 486 20.11 -37.89 -21.98
C GLU A 486 20.18 -36.34 -22.01
N PRO A 487 20.70 -35.72 -23.08
CA PRO A 487 20.86 -34.26 -23.13
C PRO A 487 19.58 -33.47 -23.36
N SER A 488 18.55 -34.08 -23.97
CA SER A 488 17.34 -33.36 -24.44
C SER A 488 16.15 -33.46 -23.48
N GLU A 489 16.09 -34.51 -22.66
CA GLU A 489 15.02 -34.76 -21.70
C GLU A 489 15.59 -35.55 -20.50
N GLY A 490 14.80 -35.69 -19.44
CA GLY A 490 15.12 -36.63 -18.37
C GLY A 490 16.36 -36.27 -17.53
N LYS A 491 16.48 -35.01 -17.10
CA LYS A 491 17.65 -34.45 -16.39
C LYS A 491 17.97 -35.19 -15.08
N GLU A 492 19.23 -35.17 -14.67
CA GLU A 492 19.72 -35.80 -13.42
C GLU A 492 18.99 -35.32 -12.17
N ILE A 493 18.67 -34.02 -12.08
CA ILE A 493 17.98 -33.44 -10.93
C ILE A 493 16.56 -34.01 -10.75
N TYR A 494 15.93 -34.48 -11.82
CA TYR A 494 14.59 -35.07 -11.79
C TYR A 494 14.54 -36.45 -11.13
N ALA A 495 15.69 -37.05 -10.77
CA ALA A 495 15.67 -38.23 -9.91
C ALA A 495 15.50 -37.88 -8.41
N PHE A 496 15.56 -36.59 -8.05
CA PHE A 496 15.65 -36.12 -6.67
C PHE A 496 14.73 -34.92 -6.34
N ASP A 497 13.87 -34.48 -7.25
CA ASP A 497 13.06 -33.27 -7.06
C ASP A 497 11.76 -33.51 -6.24
N GLY A 498 11.51 -34.77 -5.89
CA GLY A 498 10.33 -35.26 -5.18
C GLY A 498 9.08 -35.30 -6.06
N LYS A 499 9.19 -35.10 -7.38
CA LYS A 499 8.05 -35.00 -8.29
C LYS A 499 7.90 -36.26 -9.12
N LEU A 500 6.72 -36.86 -9.07
CA LEU A 500 6.46 -38.10 -9.77
C LEU A 500 6.09 -37.90 -11.26
N ASP A 501 5.91 -36.66 -11.73
CA ASP A 501 5.71 -36.30 -13.15
C ASP A 501 6.98 -35.84 -13.88
N THR A 502 8.11 -35.74 -13.20
CA THR A 502 9.44 -35.64 -13.82
C THR A 502 10.10 -37.03 -13.82
N TYR A 503 11.27 -37.16 -14.47
CA TYR A 503 12.03 -38.40 -14.49
C TYR A 503 13.48 -38.18 -14.90
N TYR A 504 14.38 -39.05 -14.45
CA TYR A 504 15.71 -39.22 -15.03
C TYR A 504 15.68 -40.24 -16.17
N HIS A 505 16.45 -40.00 -17.24
CA HIS A 505 16.54 -40.92 -18.39
C HIS A 505 17.97 -41.04 -18.91
N THR A 506 18.42 -42.26 -19.19
CA THR A 506 19.71 -42.47 -19.84
C THR A 506 19.62 -42.29 -21.36
N ILE A 507 20.73 -41.94 -21.99
CA ILE A 507 20.84 -41.52 -23.36
C ILE A 507 20.24 -42.53 -24.35
N TRP A 508 19.43 -42.01 -25.27
CA TRP A 508 18.84 -42.78 -26.35
C TRP A 508 18.92 -42.08 -27.71
N SER A 509 19.06 -40.74 -27.71
CA SER A 509 18.91 -39.90 -28.90
C SER A 509 20.21 -39.74 -29.72
N ASP A 510 21.36 -39.61 -29.06
CA ASP A 510 22.65 -39.28 -29.69
C ASP A 510 23.65 -40.46 -29.64
N LYS A 511 23.74 -41.18 -30.76
CA LYS A 511 24.64 -42.34 -30.91
C LYS A 511 26.12 -42.01 -30.67
N SER A 512 26.56 -40.77 -30.89
CA SER A 512 27.96 -40.38 -30.72
C SER A 512 28.39 -40.33 -29.25
N LYS A 513 27.43 -40.23 -28.35
CA LYS A 513 27.61 -40.12 -26.90
C LYS A 513 27.28 -41.40 -26.15
N PHE A 514 26.99 -42.50 -26.86
CA PHE A 514 26.72 -43.78 -26.21
C PHE A 514 27.99 -44.34 -25.56
N PRO A 515 28.00 -44.60 -24.24
CA PRO A 515 29.17 -45.16 -23.58
C PRO A 515 29.40 -46.60 -24.03
N ASN A 516 30.67 -47.01 -24.12
CA ASN A 516 31.06 -48.40 -24.37
C ASN A 516 31.11 -49.21 -23.05
N ASP A 517 30.12 -49.00 -22.18
CA ASP A 517 29.98 -49.62 -20.87
C ASP A 517 28.47 -49.71 -20.53
N LEU A 518 28.12 -50.45 -19.47
CA LEU A 518 26.77 -50.40 -18.91
C LEU A 518 26.42 -48.96 -18.51
N HIS A 519 25.15 -48.57 -18.67
CA HIS A 519 24.68 -47.28 -18.17
C HIS A 519 24.63 -47.32 -16.64
N TRP A 520 25.33 -46.40 -15.99
CA TRP A 520 25.42 -46.32 -14.54
C TRP A 520 25.32 -44.88 -14.01
N VAL A 521 24.91 -44.79 -12.76
CA VAL A 521 24.98 -43.57 -11.94
C VAL A 521 25.92 -43.81 -10.77
N GLN A 522 26.77 -42.83 -10.47
CA GLN A 522 27.71 -42.82 -9.36
C GLN A 522 27.15 -41.97 -8.22
N LEU A 523 27.36 -42.45 -7.00
CA LEU A 523 26.74 -41.99 -5.78
C LEU A 523 27.84 -41.78 -4.74
N ASP A 524 27.79 -40.63 -4.07
CA ASP A 524 28.53 -40.35 -2.84
C ASP A 524 27.54 -40.36 -1.69
N LEU A 525 27.71 -41.29 -0.76
CA LEU A 525 26.83 -41.47 0.40
C LEU A 525 27.12 -40.47 1.53
N GLY A 526 28.19 -39.67 1.41
CA GLY A 526 28.63 -38.68 2.41
C GLY A 526 29.28 -39.27 3.66
N LYS A 527 29.05 -40.56 3.94
CA LYS A 527 29.67 -41.33 5.03
C LYS A 527 29.86 -42.80 4.61
N GLU A 528 30.75 -43.51 5.29
CA GLU A 528 30.87 -44.95 5.12
C GLU A 528 29.70 -45.69 5.76
N VAL A 529 29.07 -46.61 5.01
CA VAL A 529 27.97 -47.46 5.49
C VAL A 529 28.17 -48.91 5.03
N SER A 530 27.71 -49.87 5.85
CA SER A 530 27.82 -51.32 5.56
C SER A 530 26.54 -51.94 5.00
N SER A 531 25.43 -51.21 5.03
CA SER A 531 24.15 -51.61 4.45
C SER A 531 23.32 -50.37 4.08
N VAL A 532 22.49 -50.49 3.05
CA VAL A 532 21.66 -49.39 2.53
C VAL A 532 20.24 -49.86 2.24
N VAL A 533 19.28 -48.93 2.23
CA VAL A 533 17.97 -49.15 1.61
C VAL A 533 17.90 -48.37 0.31
N VAL A 534 17.67 -49.07 -0.81
CA VAL A 534 17.51 -48.46 -2.14
C VAL A 534 16.03 -48.38 -2.49
N LYS A 535 15.59 -47.19 -2.91
CA LYS A 535 14.19 -46.92 -3.27
C LYS A 535 14.10 -46.15 -4.59
N PHE A 536 13.32 -46.65 -5.56
CA PHE A 536 13.05 -45.91 -6.80
C PHE A 536 11.74 -46.33 -7.48
N SER A 537 11.18 -45.45 -8.31
CA SER A 537 9.87 -45.64 -8.94
C SER A 537 9.92 -45.53 -10.47
N TYR A 538 8.95 -46.15 -11.14
CA TYR A 538 8.74 -45.98 -12.58
C TYR A 538 8.56 -44.52 -12.96
N ARG A 539 8.85 -44.17 -14.22
CA ARG A 539 8.36 -42.90 -14.77
C ARG A 539 6.84 -42.96 -14.98
N HIS A 540 6.17 -41.82 -14.79
CA HIS A 540 4.70 -41.72 -14.84
C HIS A 540 4.08 -42.20 -16.16
N ASN A 541 4.73 -41.99 -17.31
CA ASN A 541 4.11 -42.15 -18.63
C ASN A 541 4.58 -43.36 -19.47
N ASN A 542 5.54 -44.17 -19.02
CA ASN A 542 6.06 -45.30 -19.81
C ASN A 542 6.80 -46.31 -18.93
N ASN A 543 6.65 -47.60 -19.25
CA ASN A 543 7.14 -48.71 -18.44
C ASN A 543 8.18 -49.62 -19.13
N ASN A 544 8.69 -49.24 -20.31
CA ASN A 544 9.52 -50.12 -21.13
C ASN A 544 10.94 -50.29 -20.59
N SER A 545 11.50 -49.25 -19.98
CA SER A 545 12.92 -49.20 -19.62
C SER A 545 13.16 -48.99 -18.13
N ASN A 546 12.24 -49.47 -17.29
CA ASN A 546 12.49 -49.51 -15.86
C ASN A 546 13.55 -50.59 -15.54
N PRO A 547 14.46 -50.36 -14.58
CA PRO A 547 15.42 -51.35 -14.13
C PRO A 547 14.74 -52.67 -13.75
N SER A 548 15.23 -53.80 -14.28
CA SER A 548 14.77 -55.16 -13.91
C SER A 548 15.86 -55.96 -13.22
N ARG A 549 17.12 -55.56 -13.39
CA ARG A 549 18.27 -56.00 -12.60
C ARG A 549 19.15 -54.81 -12.29
N ILE A 550 19.76 -54.80 -11.11
CA ILE A 550 20.73 -53.79 -10.70
C ILE A 550 22.01 -54.47 -10.21
N ALA A 551 23.13 -53.77 -10.33
CA ALA A 551 24.38 -54.11 -9.67
C ALA A 551 24.89 -52.87 -8.93
N LEU A 552 25.29 -53.05 -7.67
CA LEU A 552 26.00 -52.04 -6.88
C LEU A 552 27.47 -52.40 -6.84
N VAL A 553 28.31 -51.47 -7.30
CA VAL A 553 29.75 -51.68 -7.45
C VAL A 553 30.48 -50.57 -6.71
N ALA A 554 31.62 -50.87 -6.09
CA ALA A 554 32.48 -49.92 -5.41
C ALA A 554 33.88 -49.88 -6.08
N PRO A 555 34.66 -48.80 -5.92
CA PRO A 555 36.06 -48.79 -6.35
C PRO A 555 36.88 -49.68 -5.41
N GLU A 556 37.83 -50.45 -5.95
CA GLU A 556 38.62 -51.43 -5.17
C GLU A 556 39.41 -50.77 -4.03
N ASP A 557 40.02 -49.60 -4.31
CA ASP A 557 40.83 -48.84 -3.35
C ASP A 557 40.10 -47.63 -2.73
N GLY A 558 38.77 -47.55 -2.85
CA GLY A 558 38.00 -46.41 -2.32
C GLY A 558 38.11 -45.10 -3.13
N ASN A 559 38.92 -45.06 -4.20
CA ASN A 559 39.11 -43.87 -5.05
C ASN A 559 37.91 -43.66 -6.00
N PRO A 560 37.08 -42.61 -5.82
CA PRO A 560 35.90 -42.37 -6.65
C PRO A 560 36.23 -41.96 -8.10
N GLU A 561 37.47 -41.54 -8.37
CA GLU A 561 37.94 -41.13 -9.71
C GLU A 561 38.52 -42.29 -10.53
N ALA A 562 38.54 -43.52 -10.00
CA ALA A 562 39.01 -44.68 -10.75
C ALA A 562 38.17 -44.88 -12.04
N GLU A 563 38.86 -45.12 -13.16
CA GLU A 563 38.22 -45.35 -14.47
C GLU A 563 37.30 -46.58 -14.44
N VAL A 564 37.75 -47.66 -13.80
CA VAL A 564 37.04 -48.94 -13.67
C VAL A 564 36.76 -49.22 -12.20
N TRP A 565 35.52 -49.63 -11.89
CA TRP A 565 35.12 -50.08 -10.56
C TRP A 565 34.85 -51.59 -10.65
N GLY A 566 35.69 -52.39 -9.98
CA GLY A 566 35.69 -53.85 -10.10
C GLY A 566 34.94 -54.59 -9.00
N ASP A 567 34.74 -53.96 -7.83
CA ASP A 567 34.22 -54.65 -6.66
C ASP A 567 32.69 -54.66 -6.61
N THR A 568 32.08 -55.73 -7.11
CA THR A 568 30.62 -55.89 -7.12
C THR A 568 30.12 -56.35 -5.76
N LEU A 569 29.45 -55.45 -5.05
CA LEU A 569 28.94 -55.68 -3.69
C LEU A 569 27.55 -56.31 -3.69
N TYR A 570 26.72 -56.00 -4.69
CA TYR A 570 25.37 -56.53 -4.82
C TYR A 570 24.97 -56.68 -6.28
N LYS A 571 24.23 -57.74 -6.62
CA LYS A 571 23.64 -57.92 -7.94
C LYS A 571 22.41 -58.82 -7.87
N ASP A 572 21.24 -58.26 -8.14
CA ASP A 572 20.00 -59.05 -8.14
C ASP A 572 18.90 -58.45 -9.04
N THR A 573 17.74 -59.09 -9.02
CA THR A 573 16.51 -58.75 -9.71
C THR A 573 15.73 -57.70 -8.92
N VAL A 574 15.13 -56.76 -9.66
CA VAL A 574 14.28 -55.70 -9.09
C VAL A 574 12.84 -56.19 -9.08
N VAL A 575 12.23 -56.27 -7.89
CA VAL A 575 10.81 -56.63 -7.70
C VAL A 575 10.05 -55.42 -7.17
N TYR A 576 9.14 -54.90 -7.98
CA TYR A 576 8.34 -53.74 -7.60
C TYR A 576 7.10 -54.21 -6.84
N GLU A 577 6.99 -53.84 -5.57
CA GLU A 577 5.94 -54.35 -4.66
C GLU A 577 5.01 -53.25 -4.14
N TYR A 578 5.37 -51.98 -4.34
CA TYR A 578 4.66 -50.85 -3.75
C TYR A 578 3.99 -50.00 -4.82
N ALA A 579 2.79 -49.50 -4.50
CA ALA A 579 2.03 -48.59 -5.36
C ALA A 579 2.53 -47.14 -5.25
N THR A 580 2.51 -46.42 -6.37
CA THR A 580 2.91 -45.01 -6.48
C THR A 580 1.70 -44.14 -6.85
N GLN A 581 1.57 -42.96 -6.24
CA GLN A 581 0.54 -41.98 -6.57
C GLN A 581 1.06 -40.97 -7.61
N TYR A 582 0.86 -41.23 -8.90
CA TYR A 582 1.21 -40.26 -9.95
C TYR A 582 0.13 -39.19 -10.11
N PRO A 583 0.42 -38.04 -10.73
CA PRO A 583 -0.61 -37.02 -11.01
C PRO A 583 -1.78 -37.51 -11.88
N ALA A 584 -1.53 -38.50 -12.75
CA ALA A 584 -2.57 -39.15 -13.54
C ALA A 584 -3.36 -40.25 -12.78
N GLY A 585 -2.99 -40.54 -11.52
CA GLY A 585 -3.62 -41.54 -10.67
C GLY A 585 -2.67 -42.58 -10.06
N LYS A 586 -3.19 -43.34 -9.10
CA LYS A 586 -2.48 -44.43 -8.41
C LYS A 586 -2.13 -45.56 -9.36
N ARG A 587 -0.91 -46.07 -9.31
CA ARG A 587 -0.47 -47.26 -10.05
C ARG A 587 0.18 -48.25 -9.10
N ASP A 588 -0.21 -49.52 -9.19
CA ASP A 588 0.30 -50.58 -8.33
C ASP A 588 1.61 -51.18 -8.86
N SER A 589 2.44 -51.74 -7.97
CA SER A 589 3.69 -52.42 -8.30
C SER A 589 4.65 -51.57 -9.15
N THR A 590 4.84 -50.30 -8.77
CA THR A 590 5.65 -49.33 -9.52
C THR A 590 6.86 -48.77 -8.74
N THR A 591 6.94 -49.02 -7.44
CA THR A 591 8.10 -48.66 -6.60
C THR A 591 8.84 -49.90 -6.09
N TYR A 592 10.17 -49.86 -6.20
CA TYR A 592 11.10 -50.81 -5.63
C TYR A 592 11.62 -50.28 -4.29
N ILE A 593 11.68 -51.13 -3.27
CA ILE A 593 12.32 -50.87 -1.98
C ILE A 593 13.07 -52.12 -1.57
N CYS A 594 14.38 -52.02 -1.30
CA CYS A 594 15.15 -53.17 -0.84
C CYS A 594 16.28 -52.76 0.11
N LYS A 595 16.40 -53.48 1.23
CA LYS A 595 17.58 -53.43 2.10
C LYS A 595 18.67 -54.31 1.50
N ILE A 596 19.86 -53.75 1.33
CA ILE A 596 21.03 -54.40 0.76
C ILE A 596 22.17 -54.35 1.77
N ASP A 597 22.67 -55.51 2.16
CA ASP A 597 23.91 -55.64 2.92
C ASP A 597 25.10 -55.61 1.95
N LEU A 598 26.01 -54.65 2.11
CA LEU A 598 27.11 -54.41 1.16
C LEU A 598 28.34 -55.29 1.42
N GLY A 599 28.32 -56.09 2.49
CA GLY A 599 29.42 -56.99 2.88
C GLY A 599 30.65 -56.30 3.47
N LYS A 600 30.82 -54.99 3.24
CA LYS A 600 31.84 -54.11 3.82
C LYS A 600 31.34 -52.66 3.88
N SER A 601 32.00 -51.81 4.66
CA SER A 601 31.71 -50.38 4.69
C SER A 601 32.25 -49.68 3.44
N VAL A 602 31.43 -48.84 2.80
CA VAL A 602 31.82 -48.01 1.64
C VAL A 602 31.08 -46.67 1.67
N GLN A 603 31.70 -45.63 1.12
CA GLN A 603 31.07 -44.33 0.87
C GLN A 603 30.64 -44.14 -0.59
N TYR A 604 31.35 -44.75 -1.55
CA TYR A 604 31.13 -44.53 -2.98
C TYR A 604 30.53 -45.77 -3.65
N LEU A 605 29.42 -45.59 -4.40
CA LEU A 605 28.72 -46.65 -5.12
C LEU A 605 28.41 -46.26 -6.57
N ARG A 606 28.51 -47.20 -7.50
CA ARG A 606 27.89 -47.13 -8.83
C ARG A 606 26.72 -48.08 -8.88
N MET A 607 25.54 -47.57 -9.23
CA MET A 607 24.41 -48.38 -9.63
C MET A 607 24.45 -48.55 -11.15
N ALA A 608 24.80 -49.76 -11.60
CA ALA A 608 24.69 -50.17 -12.99
C ALA A 608 23.38 -50.95 -13.20
N VAL A 609 22.78 -50.81 -14.39
CA VAL A 609 21.54 -51.51 -14.76
C VAL A 609 21.84 -52.50 -15.90
N PRO A 610 22.05 -53.79 -15.61
CA PRO A 610 22.38 -54.78 -16.64
C PRO A 610 21.18 -55.21 -17.49
N THR A 611 19.94 -54.99 -17.00
CA THR A 611 18.74 -55.45 -17.69
C THR A 611 17.54 -54.56 -17.36
N THR A 612 16.75 -54.21 -18.38
CA THR A 612 15.43 -53.58 -18.25
C THR A 612 14.34 -54.44 -18.89
N LYS A 613 13.07 -54.07 -18.71
CA LYS A 613 11.92 -54.87 -19.17
C LYS A 613 11.94 -55.14 -20.68
N VAL A 614 12.12 -54.11 -21.50
CA VAL A 614 12.24 -54.24 -22.98
C VAL A 614 13.71 -54.39 -23.41
N ASN A 615 14.65 -54.00 -22.54
CA ASN A 615 16.08 -54.24 -22.70
C ASN A 615 16.70 -53.66 -23.99
N GLN A 616 16.33 -52.44 -24.35
CA GLN A 616 16.86 -51.76 -25.54
C GLN A 616 18.30 -51.28 -25.30
N ILE A 617 19.26 -51.89 -26.00
CA ILE A 617 20.70 -51.61 -25.85
C ILE A 617 21.13 -50.39 -26.68
N LYS A 618 21.85 -49.46 -26.04
CA LYS A 618 22.47 -48.28 -26.65
C LYS A 618 23.90 -48.20 -26.13
N GLY A 619 24.90 -48.35 -27.01
CA GLY A 619 26.29 -48.52 -26.57
C GLY A 619 26.50 -49.86 -25.86
N GLY A 620 27.13 -49.83 -24.69
CA GLY A 620 27.47 -51.01 -23.89
C GLY A 620 26.36 -51.49 -22.94
N GLY A 621 25.24 -50.78 -22.78
CA GLY A 621 24.18 -51.12 -21.83
C GLY A 621 22.75 -50.82 -22.28
N PRO A 622 21.74 -51.32 -21.53
CA PRO A 622 20.35 -50.96 -21.79
C PRO A 622 20.05 -49.53 -21.34
N LEU A 623 19.19 -48.85 -22.09
CA LEU A 623 18.63 -47.58 -21.64
C LEU A 623 17.68 -47.81 -20.47
N TRP A 624 17.69 -46.91 -19.48
CA TRP A 624 16.81 -46.97 -18.32
C TRP A 624 16.38 -45.59 -17.80
N HIS A 625 15.33 -45.59 -16.97
CA HIS A 625 14.75 -44.38 -16.38
C HIS A 625 14.08 -44.66 -15.03
N VAL A 626 13.97 -43.63 -14.21
CA VAL A 626 13.24 -43.61 -12.93
C VAL A 626 12.56 -42.26 -12.74
N ALA A 627 11.39 -42.21 -12.08
CA ALA A 627 10.79 -40.94 -11.66
C ALA A 627 11.53 -40.36 -10.46
N GLU A 628 11.87 -41.21 -9.49
CA GLU A 628 12.50 -40.81 -8.23
C GLU A 628 13.48 -41.88 -7.78
N PHE A 629 14.56 -41.46 -7.11
CA PHE A 629 15.63 -42.33 -6.62
C PHE A 629 16.15 -41.87 -5.24
N ARG A 630 16.18 -42.77 -4.25
CA ARG A 630 16.70 -42.52 -2.90
C ARG A 630 17.56 -43.67 -2.41
N ILE A 631 18.60 -43.33 -1.65
CA ILE A 631 19.37 -44.26 -0.84
C ILE A 631 19.31 -43.79 0.61
N TYR A 632 19.08 -44.71 1.54
CA TYR A 632 19.06 -44.45 2.98
C TYR A 632 20.11 -45.30 3.69
N ASP A 633 20.65 -44.79 4.80
CA ASP A 633 21.40 -45.62 5.74
C ASP A 633 20.44 -46.64 6.36
N ALA A 634 20.69 -47.93 6.14
CA ALA A 634 19.81 -48.97 6.65
C ALA A 634 19.81 -49.06 8.17
N ALA A 635 20.85 -48.58 8.86
CA ALA A 635 20.88 -48.50 10.32
C ALA A 635 19.92 -47.44 10.87
N GLU A 636 19.60 -46.42 10.06
CA GLU A 636 18.69 -45.32 10.43
C GLU A 636 17.26 -45.52 9.89
N CYS A 637 17.02 -46.54 9.07
CA CYS A 637 15.69 -46.95 8.64
C CYS A 637 14.93 -47.72 9.76
N VAL A 638 15.06 -47.24 10.99
CA VAL A 638 14.41 -47.75 12.20
C VAL A 638 13.37 -46.74 12.68
N GLU A 639 12.38 -47.23 13.44
CA GLU A 639 11.34 -46.37 13.99
C GLU A 639 11.97 -45.25 14.83
N ASN A 640 11.47 -44.03 14.65
CA ASN A 640 11.95 -42.86 15.36
C ASN A 640 11.54 -42.96 16.85
N PRO A 641 12.47 -42.95 17.82
CA PRO A 641 12.13 -43.00 19.24
C PRO A 641 11.14 -41.90 19.64
N LYS A 642 11.24 -40.70 19.08
CA LYS A 642 10.28 -39.60 19.31
C LYS A 642 8.86 -39.98 18.86
N TYR A 643 8.73 -40.63 17.70
CA TYR A 643 7.45 -41.17 17.22
C TYR A 643 6.90 -42.28 18.12
N THR A 644 7.78 -43.09 18.73
CA THR A 644 7.37 -44.12 19.70
C THR A 644 6.88 -43.53 21.03
N MET A 645 7.33 -42.33 21.40
CA MET A 645 6.89 -41.61 22.60
C MET A 645 5.49 -40.99 22.47
N VAL A 646 5.01 -40.77 21.24
CA VAL A 646 3.62 -40.36 21.00
C VAL A 646 2.67 -41.45 21.54
N PRO A 647 1.67 -41.09 22.38
CA PRO A 647 0.70 -42.04 22.91
C PRO A 647 0.02 -42.86 21.81
N ALA A 648 -0.16 -44.16 22.06
CA ALA A 648 -0.68 -45.09 21.05
C ALA A 648 -2.12 -44.76 20.62
N ASP A 649 -2.93 -44.23 21.53
CA ASP A 649 -4.30 -43.76 21.28
C ASP A 649 -4.32 -42.51 20.40
N VAL A 650 -3.38 -41.58 20.57
CA VAL A 650 -3.24 -40.39 19.72
C VAL A 650 -2.87 -40.79 18.29
N LYS A 651 -1.87 -41.65 18.11
CA LYS A 651 -1.51 -42.20 16.78
C LYS A 651 -2.70 -42.92 16.14
N LYS A 652 -3.41 -43.73 16.92
CA LYS A 652 -4.57 -44.47 16.45
C LYS A 652 -5.71 -43.55 16.02
N ALA A 653 -5.95 -42.47 16.76
CA ALA A 653 -6.97 -41.49 16.42
C ALA A 653 -6.69 -40.80 15.07
N LEU A 654 -5.42 -40.44 14.81
CA LEU A 654 -5.00 -39.88 13.52
C LEU A 654 -5.14 -40.90 12.38
N GLU A 655 -4.67 -42.14 12.58
CA GLU A 655 -4.83 -43.22 11.60
C GLU A 655 -6.31 -43.48 11.25
N ASP A 656 -7.19 -43.52 12.25
CA ASP A 656 -8.62 -43.78 12.04
C ASP A 656 -9.30 -42.60 11.32
N ALA A 657 -8.93 -41.36 11.65
CA ALA A 657 -9.43 -40.16 10.96
C ALA A 657 -8.98 -40.11 9.49
N ILE A 658 -7.71 -40.42 9.21
CA ILE A 658 -7.18 -40.53 7.83
C ILE A 658 -7.95 -41.59 7.05
N ALA A 659 -8.12 -42.79 7.61
CA ALA A 659 -8.83 -43.88 6.93
C ALA A 659 -10.30 -43.55 6.64
N GLU A 660 -10.98 -42.89 7.57
CA GLU A 660 -12.35 -42.40 7.38
C GLU A 660 -12.41 -41.32 6.28
N GLY A 661 -11.46 -40.39 6.30
CA GLY A 661 -11.29 -39.36 5.27
C GLY A 661 -11.06 -39.93 3.88
N GLU A 662 -10.13 -40.87 3.72
CA GLU A 662 -9.85 -41.55 2.44
C GLU A 662 -11.12 -42.25 1.88
N ALA A 663 -11.88 -42.91 2.75
CA ALA A 663 -13.12 -43.58 2.36
C ALA A 663 -14.21 -42.59 1.93
N ALA A 664 -14.34 -41.46 2.62
CA ALA A 664 -15.31 -40.41 2.29
C ALA A 664 -14.97 -39.71 0.97
N VAL A 665 -13.69 -39.38 0.72
CA VAL A 665 -13.20 -38.81 -0.55
C VAL A 665 -13.50 -39.76 -1.71
N ALA A 666 -13.18 -41.06 -1.57
CA ALA A 666 -13.45 -42.04 -2.61
C ALA A 666 -14.96 -42.22 -2.90
N ALA A 667 -15.82 -41.95 -1.91
CA ALA A 667 -17.27 -42.04 -2.03
C ALA A 667 -17.94 -40.72 -2.47
N HIS A 668 -17.19 -39.62 -2.60
CA HIS A 668 -17.72 -38.25 -2.78
C HIS A 668 -18.70 -37.84 -1.67
N LYS A 669 -18.29 -38.07 -0.41
CA LYS A 669 -19.11 -37.88 0.80
C LYS A 669 -18.32 -37.23 1.94
N GLY A 670 -17.34 -36.38 1.63
CA GLY A 670 -16.66 -35.57 2.64
C GLY A 670 -17.65 -34.64 3.37
N THR A 671 -17.32 -34.27 4.61
CA THR A 671 -18.07 -33.27 5.39
C THR A 671 -17.08 -32.32 6.08
N GLU A 672 -17.52 -31.11 6.41
CA GLU A 672 -16.68 -30.17 7.18
C GLU A 672 -16.31 -30.73 8.55
N GLU A 673 -17.23 -31.44 9.22
CA GLU A 673 -16.92 -32.10 10.50
C GLU A 673 -15.83 -33.16 10.37
N LEU A 674 -15.74 -33.83 9.22
CA LEU A 674 -14.67 -34.79 8.96
C LEU A 674 -13.34 -34.11 8.65
N CYS A 675 -13.35 -32.96 7.96
CA CYS A 675 -12.15 -32.12 7.80
C CYS A 675 -11.60 -31.71 9.17
N GLU A 676 -12.45 -31.09 10.01
CA GLU A 676 -12.07 -30.66 11.37
C GLU A 676 -11.59 -31.84 12.23
N LYS A 677 -12.20 -33.02 12.06
CA LYS A 677 -11.79 -34.24 12.78
C LYS A 677 -10.37 -34.68 12.40
N VAL A 678 -10.01 -34.62 11.12
CA VAL A 678 -8.65 -34.98 10.66
C VAL A 678 -7.63 -33.93 11.14
N GLU A 679 -7.93 -32.64 10.99
CA GLU A 679 -7.07 -31.54 11.45
C GLU A 679 -6.81 -31.65 12.96
N LYS A 680 -7.87 -31.77 13.77
CA LYS A 680 -7.74 -31.92 15.22
C LYS A 680 -6.94 -33.16 15.64
N ALA A 681 -7.07 -34.27 14.91
CA ALA A 681 -6.28 -35.46 15.20
C ALA A 681 -4.81 -35.28 14.84
N LEU A 682 -4.50 -34.49 13.80
CA LEU A 682 -3.15 -34.11 13.42
C LEU A 682 -2.52 -33.15 14.44
N ASP A 683 -3.26 -32.15 14.90
CA ASP A 683 -2.81 -31.23 15.96
C ASP A 683 -2.49 -31.98 17.24
N ALA A 684 -3.39 -32.86 17.69
CA ALA A 684 -3.16 -33.70 18.86
C ALA A 684 -1.92 -34.60 18.71
N PHE A 685 -1.62 -35.07 17.48
CA PHE A 685 -0.41 -35.82 17.19
C PHE A 685 0.85 -34.95 17.35
N TRP A 686 0.86 -33.74 16.80
CA TRP A 686 1.99 -32.82 16.91
C TRP A 686 2.20 -32.29 18.33
N GLU A 687 1.13 -31.96 19.06
CA GLU A 687 1.19 -31.61 20.49
C GLU A 687 1.80 -32.74 21.34
N ALA A 688 1.58 -34.00 20.95
CA ALA A 688 2.10 -35.17 21.63
C ALA A 688 3.48 -35.63 21.12
N TYR A 689 4.00 -35.03 20.04
CA TYR A 689 5.29 -35.38 19.45
C TYR A 689 6.42 -34.57 20.09
N PRO A 690 7.41 -35.22 20.74
CA PRO A 690 8.49 -34.50 21.43
C PRO A 690 9.55 -33.99 20.45
N ASP A 691 9.38 -32.76 19.96
CA ASP A 691 10.37 -32.06 19.15
C ASP A 691 11.21 -31.07 19.99
N PRO A 692 12.53 -31.30 20.17
CA PRO A 692 13.39 -30.40 20.93
C PRO A 692 13.96 -29.22 20.13
N ASN A 693 13.61 -29.05 18.85
CA ASN A 693 14.21 -28.03 18.00
C ASN A 693 14.07 -26.61 18.57
N ASP A 694 12.91 -26.24 19.13
CA ASP A 694 12.70 -24.91 19.72
C ASP A 694 13.61 -24.66 20.94
N LEU A 695 13.82 -25.69 21.76
CA LEU A 695 14.74 -25.63 22.90
C LEU A 695 16.18 -25.49 22.42
N ILE A 696 16.58 -26.24 21.39
CA ILE A 696 17.93 -26.15 20.80
C ILE A 696 18.16 -24.75 20.24
N TYR A 697 17.20 -24.19 19.51
CA TYR A 697 17.27 -22.83 19.01
C TYR A 697 17.36 -21.79 20.15
N SER A 698 16.55 -21.94 21.20
CA SER A 698 16.62 -21.07 22.38
C SER A 698 17.98 -21.11 23.07
N ILE A 699 18.61 -22.28 23.14
CA ILE A 699 19.97 -22.44 23.67
C ILE A 699 20.98 -21.66 22.81
N GLU A 700 20.91 -21.78 21.49
CA GLU A 700 21.79 -21.06 20.56
C GLU A 700 21.64 -19.53 20.73
N VAL A 701 20.40 -19.03 20.84
CA VAL A 701 20.12 -17.60 21.11
C VAL A 701 20.71 -17.15 22.44
N ALA A 702 20.60 -17.96 23.49
CA ALA A 702 21.20 -17.64 24.79
C ALA A 702 22.74 -17.61 24.71
N GLU A 703 23.38 -18.55 24.00
CA GLU A 703 24.83 -18.57 23.77
C GLU A 703 25.31 -17.32 23.01
N GLU A 704 24.57 -16.89 21.98
CA GLU A 704 24.86 -15.65 21.25
C GLU A 704 24.76 -14.44 22.19
N LYS A 705 23.70 -14.37 23.00
CA LYS A 705 23.50 -13.29 23.98
C LYS A 705 24.64 -13.19 24.99
N ILE A 706 25.15 -14.33 25.47
CA ILE A 706 26.33 -14.39 26.35
C ILE A 706 27.56 -13.88 25.59
N ALA A 707 27.77 -14.33 24.36
CA ALA A 707 28.95 -13.97 23.57
C ALA A 707 29.04 -12.45 23.33
N THR A 708 27.91 -11.80 23.05
CA THR A 708 27.85 -10.37 22.72
C THR A 708 27.74 -9.45 23.94
N ALA A 709 27.30 -9.95 25.10
CA ALA A 709 27.12 -9.12 26.28
C ALA A 709 28.46 -8.60 26.85
N VAL A 710 28.43 -7.36 27.33
CA VAL A 710 29.56 -6.68 28.00
C VAL A 710 29.20 -6.51 29.48
N GLU A 711 30.12 -6.89 30.38
CA GLU A 711 29.96 -6.66 31.82
C GLU A 711 30.72 -5.40 32.25
N GLY A 712 30.10 -4.59 33.12
CA GLY A 712 30.66 -3.33 33.61
C GLY A 712 29.59 -2.48 34.31
N ASP A 713 29.96 -1.26 34.72
CA ASP A 713 29.10 -0.39 35.54
C ASP A 713 28.34 0.68 34.72
N LEU A 714 28.53 0.74 33.39
CA LEU A 714 27.90 1.73 32.53
C LEU A 714 26.51 1.28 32.06
N MET A 715 25.68 2.23 31.63
CA MET A 715 24.39 1.95 30.97
C MET A 715 24.58 0.97 29.81
N ALA A 716 23.60 0.10 29.62
CA ALA A 716 23.59 -0.97 28.61
C ALA A 716 24.68 -2.06 28.79
N GLN A 717 25.42 -2.06 29.89
CA GLN A 717 26.28 -3.18 30.32
C GLN A 717 25.58 -4.01 31.40
N TYR A 718 26.03 -5.25 31.59
CA TYR A 718 25.50 -6.17 32.59
C TYR A 718 26.35 -6.14 33.87
N GLU A 719 25.72 -6.39 35.02
CA GLU A 719 26.44 -6.58 36.29
C GLU A 719 27.50 -7.69 36.16
N ALA A 720 28.65 -7.51 36.81
CA ALA A 720 29.75 -8.48 36.80
C ALA A 720 29.29 -9.89 37.27
N GLY A 721 29.65 -10.92 36.51
CA GLY A 721 29.30 -12.32 36.76
C GLY A 721 27.94 -12.78 36.21
N ALA A 722 27.17 -11.90 35.55
CA ALA A 722 25.92 -12.25 34.90
C ALA A 722 26.12 -13.27 33.77
N LYS A 723 27.18 -13.14 32.97
CA LYS A 723 27.51 -14.04 31.85
C LYS A 723 27.81 -15.45 32.35
N ASP A 724 28.66 -15.56 33.37
CA ASP A 724 29.05 -16.84 33.97
C ASP A 724 27.82 -17.57 34.54
N ALA A 725 26.87 -16.84 35.14
CA ALA A 725 25.64 -17.41 35.67
C ALA A 725 24.73 -18.01 34.57
N LEU A 726 24.54 -17.29 33.45
CA LEU A 726 23.74 -17.80 32.33
C LEU A 726 24.44 -18.96 31.61
N GLN A 727 25.76 -18.86 31.37
CA GLN A 727 26.55 -19.91 30.73
C GLN A 727 26.49 -21.21 31.53
N ALA A 728 26.56 -21.15 32.87
CA ALA A 728 26.47 -22.33 33.72
C ALA A 728 25.13 -23.07 33.55
N VAL A 729 24.02 -22.36 33.34
CA VAL A 729 22.71 -22.97 33.07
C VAL A 729 22.67 -23.59 31.68
N VAL A 730 23.15 -22.86 30.66
CA VAL A 730 23.24 -23.35 29.27
C VAL A 730 24.06 -24.64 29.21
N ASP A 731 25.27 -24.67 29.79
CA ASP A 731 26.15 -25.84 29.80
C ASP A 731 25.51 -27.04 30.51
N ALA A 732 24.80 -26.77 31.62
CA ALA A 732 24.09 -27.80 32.36
C ALA A 732 22.95 -28.41 31.53
N ILE A 733 22.20 -27.59 30.77
CA ILE A 733 21.15 -28.08 29.86
C ILE A 733 21.78 -28.87 28.71
N LYS A 734 22.78 -28.33 28.01
CA LYS A 734 23.47 -29.02 26.90
C LYS A 734 24.02 -30.38 27.33
N THR A 735 24.64 -30.45 28.50
CA THR A 735 25.12 -31.72 29.08
C THR A 735 23.98 -32.70 29.39
N ALA A 736 22.83 -32.20 29.86
CA ALA A 736 21.69 -33.04 30.24
C ALA A 736 20.93 -33.61 29.02
N ILE A 737 20.98 -32.93 27.88
CA ILE A 737 20.26 -33.33 26.65
C ILE A 737 21.14 -34.09 25.64
N ASP A 738 22.46 -34.09 25.78
CA ASP A 738 23.38 -34.71 24.83
C ASP A 738 23.09 -36.22 24.61
N GLY A 739 22.98 -36.62 23.34
CA GLY A 739 22.72 -38.00 22.92
C GLY A 739 21.38 -38.59 23.37
N LYS A 740 20.44 -37.77 23.88
CA LYS A 740 19.19 -38.24 24.47
C LYS A 740 17.97 -37.87 23.62
N ASP A 741 17.06 -38.82 23.43
CA ASP A 741 15.71 -38.54 22.93
C ASP A 741 14.88 -37.96 24.09
N LEU A 742 14.58 -36.67 24.06
CA LEU A 742 13.86 -35.97 25.13
C LEU A 742 12.35 -36.27 25.09
N THR A 743 11.73 -36.32 26.26
CA THR A 743 10.26 -36.33 26.40
C THR A 743 9.70 -34.90 26.39
N LEU A 744 8.39 -34.75 26.13
CA LEU A 744 7.72 -33.43 26.20
C LEU A 744 7.87 -32.75 27.57
N ALA A 745 7.84 -33.52 28.66
CA ALA A 745 8.01 -32.99 30.00
C ALA A 745 9.43 -32.45 30.23
N GLU A 746 10.44 -33.15 29.72
CA GLU A 746 11.84 -32.72 29.81
C GLU A 746 12.10 -31.48 28.95
N ILE A 747 11.54 -31.42 27.74
CA ILE A 747 11.64 -30.23 26.87
C ILE A 747 11.07 -29.01 27.59
N LYS A 748 9.85 -29.11 28.16
CA LYS A 748 9.23 -28.02 28.92
C LYS A 748 10.02 -27.64 30.17
N GLU A 749 10.59 -28.61 30.88
CA GLU A 749 11.41 -28.37 32.06
C GLU A 749 12.69 -27.60 31.70
N TYR A 750 13.40 -28.00 30.65
CA TYR A 750 14.64 -27.35 30.23
C TYR A 750 14.38 -25.97 29.62
N GLN A 751 13.29 -25.79 28.87
CA GLN A 751 12.88 -24.47 28.36
C GLN A 751 12.61 -23.51 29.52
N ALA A 752 11.80 -23.91 30.51
CA ALA A 752 11.51 -23.06 31.66
C ALA A 752 12.76 -22.71 32.49
N LYS A 753 13.73 -23.63 32.58
CA LYS A 753 15.03 -23.36 33.22
C LYS A 753 15.85 -22.32 32.45
N LEU A 754 15.88 -22.42 31.12
CA LEU A 754 16.57 -21.48 30.26
C LEU A 754 15.91 -20.10 30.31
N ASP A 755 14.59 -20.03 30.16
CA ASP A 755 13.80 -18.79 30.20
C ASP A 755 14.02 -18.04 31.52
N ALA A 756 13.98 -18.76 32.65
CA ALA A 756 14.24 -18.18 33.96
C ALA A 756 15.67 -17.62 34.08
N ALA A 757 16.66 -18.32 33.52
CA ALA A 757 18.05 -17.85 33.53
C ALA A 757 18.25 -16.64 32.61
N VAL A 758 17.61 -16.60 31.45
CA VAL A 758 17.63 -15.44 30.54
C VAL A 758 16.93 -14.23 31.18
N ALA A 759 15.81 -14.44 31.87
CA ALA A 759 15.12 -13.37 32.60
C ALA A 759 15.99 -12.80 33.73
N GLU A 760 16.63 -13.64 34.53
CA GLU A 760 17.58 -13.20 35.56
C GLU A 760 18.74 -12.44 34.92
N PHE A 761 19.32 -12.95 33.83
CA PHE A 761 20.39 -12.28 33.09
C PHE A 761 19.97 -10.88 32.61
N ASN A 762 18.79 -10.74 32.02
CA ASN A 762 18.24 -9.46 31.56
C ASN A 762 18.00 -8.48 32.71
N SER A 763 17.66 -8.97 33.90
CA SER A 763 17.47 -8.12 35.09
C SER A 763 18.75 -7.45 35.58
N LYS A 764 19.93 -7.98 35.18
CA LYS A 764 21.27 -7.47 35.50
C LYS A 764 21.74 -6.39 34.55
N LEU A 765 20.93 -5.99 33.57
CA LEU A 765 21.26 -4.91 32.66
C LEU A 765 21.16 -3.55 33.39
N HIS A 766 22.22 -2.74 33.35
CA HIS A 766 22.17 -1.36 33.80
C HIS A 766 21.30 -0.54 32.84
N VAL A 767 20.24 0.07 33.36
CA VAL A 767 19.16 0.75 32.61
C VAL A 767 18.85 2.13 33.21
N PRO A 768 18.23 3.06 32.46
CA PRO A 768 17.85 4.38 32.96
C PRO A 768 17.05 4.33 34.27
N GLU A 769 17.30 5.30 35.15
CA GLU A 769 16.63 5.42 36.44
C GLU A 769 15.16 5.80 36.24
N THR A 770 14.27 5.14 36.96
CA THR A 770 12.83 5.44 36.88
C THR A 770 12.52 6.77 37.59
N GLY A 771 11.72 7.62 36.94
CA GLY A 771 11.30 8.92 37.46
C GLY A 771 12.20 10.08 37.05
N GLU A 772 13.26 9.83 36.28
CA GLU A 772 14.23 10.83 35.82
C GLU A 772 13.96 11.26 34.37
N VAL A 773 14.49 12.42 33.98
CA VAL A 773 14.33 12.99 32.62
C VAL A 773 15.57 12.73 31.79
N TYR A 774 15.36 12.26 30.57
CA TYR A 774 16.42 11.92 29.63
C TYR A 774 16.21 12.53 28.25
N ARG A 775 17.32 12.79 27.55
CA ARG A 775 17.35 12.85 26.08
C ARG A 775 17.63 11.45 25.56
N ILE A 776 16.87 11.01 24.56
CA ILE A 776 17.09 9.74 23.88
C ILE A 776 17.85 10.04 22.60
N VAL A 777 19.08 9.58 22.49
CA VAL A 777 20.05 10.04 21.49
C VAL A 777 20.36 8.91 20.52
N CYS A 778 20.22 9.15 19.22
CA CYS A 778 20.63 8.18 18.20
C CYS A 778 22.16 8.18 18.07
N VAL A 779 22.77 6.99 18.10
CA VAL A 779 24.23 6.83 18.01
C VAL A 779 24.67 6.10 16.73
N ALA A 780 23.89 6.23 15.65
CA ALA A 780 24.29 5.79 14.31
C ALA A 780 25.70 6.30 13.95
N PRO A 781 26.52 5.61 13.15
CA PRO A 781 27.86 6.10 12.79
C PRO A 781 27.80 7.49 12.15
N THR A 782 28.91 8.23 12.17
CA THR A 782 28.99 9.61 11.66
C THR A 782 28.94 9.71 10.12
N GLU A 783 29.19 8.62 9.39
CA GLU A 783 29.26 8.59 7.91
C GLU A 783 28.60 7.33 7.32
N PHE A 784 27.94 7.47 6.17
CA PHE A 784 27.51 6.35 5.29
C PHE A 784 27.52 6.78 3.84
N ASP A 785 28.11 5.93 2.99
CA ASP A 785 28.33 6.17 1.56
C ASP A 785 29.02 7.51 1.23
N GLY A 786 29.81 8.04 2.18
CA GLY A 786 30.56 9.29 2.01
C GLY A 786 29.82 10.57 2.41
N ASP A 787 28.56 10.47 2.88
CA ASP A 787 27.80 11.59 3.43
C ASP A 787 27.77 11.55 4.97
N PRO A 788 27.88 12.70 5.66
CA PRO A 788 27.72 12.76 7.11
C PRO A 788 26.28 12.40 7.49
N HIS A 789 26.15 11.41 8.36
CA HIS A 789 24.85 10.95 8.87
C HIS A 789 24.21 12.02 9.76
N ARG A 790 23.07 12.55 9.32
CA ARG A 790 22.32 13.56 10.08
C ARG A 790 21.69 12.99 11.35
N GLN A 791 21.47 11.67 11.42
CA GLN A 791 20.84 11.03 12.58
C GLN A 791 21.80 10.86 13.76
N TRP A 792 23.10 10.72 13.50
CA TRP A 792 24.08 10.60 14.57
C TRP A 792 23.96 11.80 15.52
N GLY A 793 23.96 11.55 16.83
CA GLY A 793 23.87 12.59 17.86
C GLY A 793 22.50 13.30 17.92
N SER A 794 21.54 12.95 17.06
CA SER A 794 20.22 13.57 17.06
C SER A 794 19.34 13.01 18.18
N TYR A 795 18.48 13.85 18.73
CA TYR A 795 17.53 13.45 19.76
C TYR A 795 16.21 12.96 19.17
N VAL A 796 15.61 11.98 19.82
CA VAL A 796 14.18 11.67 19.63
C VAL A 796 13.38 12.82 20.21
N ALA A 797 12.53 13.44 19.41
CA ALA A 797 11.75 14.60 19.77
C ALA A 797 10.31 14.50 19.26
N SER A 798 9.41 15.25 19.89
CA SER A 798 8.09 15.51 19.33
C SER A 798 8.14 16.62 18.29
N ALA A 799 7.55 16.36 17.11
CA ALA A 799 7.46 17.37 16.07
C ALA A 799 6.45 18.48 16.41
N ASN A 800 5.40 18.16 17.17
CA ASN A 800 4.34 19.09 17.58
C ASN A 800 3.55 18.52 18.79
N ALA A 801 2.44 19.16 19.15
CA ALA A 801 1.54 18.71 20.22
C ALA A 801 0.35 17.87 19.70
N ASP A 802 0.46 17.25 18.51
CA ASP A 802 -0.59 16.39 17.96
C ASP A 802 -0.48 14.97 18.51
N VAL A 803 -1.56 14.47 19.10
CA VAL A 803 -1.66 13.07 19.53
C VAL A 803 -1.62 12.09 18.35
N ASN A 804 -2.06 12.53 17.17
CA ASN A 804 -2.01 11.75 15.93
C ASN A 804 -0.69 11.97 15.16
N GLY A 805 0.21 12.79 15.71
CA GLY A 805 1.53 13.03 15.15
C GLY A 805 2.48 11.86 15.39
N HIS A 806 3.70 12.04 14.90
CA HIS A 806 4.76 11.05 15.02
C HIS A 806 6.00 11.68 15.69
N PRO A 807 6.72 10.93 16.53
CA PRO A 807 8.05 11.31 16.97
C PRO A 807 8.99 11.38 15.77
N VAL A 808 9.94 12.30 15.86
CA VAL A 808 10.97 12.57 14.86
C VAL A 808 12.33 12.48 15.53
N TRP A 809 13.39 12.32 14.76
CA TRP A 809 14.73 12.59 15.26
C TRP A 809 15.17 13.96 14.73
N LYS A 810 15.57 14.85 15.63
CA LYS A 810 15.99 16.23 15.36
C LYS A 810 16.90 16.71 16.47
N TYR A 811 17.58 17.83 16.20
CA TYR A 811 18.46 18.53 17.13
C TYR A 811 19.70 17.71 17.46
N ASN A 812 20.86 18.17 16.98
CA ASN A 812 22.16 17.59 17.26
C ASN A 812 23.07 18.66 17.89
N PRO A 813 23.65 18.42 19.08
CA PRO A 813 24.48 19.39 19.80
C PRO A 813 25.75 19.83 19.09
N ASP A 814 26.24 19.05 18.13
CA ASP A 814 27.39 19.42 17.32
C ASP A 814 27.03 20.36 16.16
N PHE A 815 25.74 20.47 15.81
CA PHE A 815 25.28 21.27 14.66
C PHE A 815 24.28 22.38 15.02
N ASP A 816 23.51 22.23 16.09
CA ASP A 816 22.45 23.14 16.48
C ASP A 816 22.88 23.98 17.70
N GLU A 817 22.81 25.30 17.56
CA GLU A 817 23.30 26.24 18.57
C GLU A 817 22.44 26.32 19.83
N ILE A 818 21.20 25.79 19.82
CA ILE A 818 20.23 25.96 20.90
C ILE A 818 19.40 24.70 21.16
N ILE A 819 19.70 24.04 22.27
CA ILE A 819 19.19 22.70 22.60
C ILE A 819 18.70 22.57 24.05
N ASP A 820 19.28 23.30 24.99
CA ASP A 820 19.12 22.98 26.41
C ASP A 820 17.67 23.10 26.89
N ASP A 821 16.95 24.13 26.44
CA ASP A 821 15.54 24.40 26.78
C ASP A 821 14.52 23.80 25.79
N ARG A 822 14.84 22.71 25.08
CA ARG A 822 13.89 22.04 24.15
C ARG A 822 13.10 20.94 24.85
N LEU A 823 11.97 21.29 25.47
CA LEU A 823 11.10 20.33 26.14
C LEU A 823 10.58 19.22 25.21
N ASN A 824 10.52 19.48 23.90
CA ASN A 824 10.05 18.49 22.94
C ASN A 824 11.07 17.38 22.69
N ALA A 825 12.34 17.53 23.09
CA ALA A 825 13.37 16.49 23.06
C ALA A 825 13.59 15.78 24.40
N LEU A 826 12.84 16.18 25.45
CA LEU A 826 12.98 15.65 26.80
C LEU A 826 11.88 14.66 27.13
N TRP A 827 12.29 13.52 27.71
CA TRP A 827 11.42 12.41 28.02
C TRP A 827 11.56 12.01 29.49
N LEU A 828 10.45 12.06 30.23
CA LEU A 828 10.35 11.43 31.54
C LEU A 828 10.29 9.91 31.34
N VAL A 829 11.25 9.21 31.92
CA VAL A 829 11.36 7.75 31.83
C VAL A 829 10.81 7.14 33.12
N THR A 830 9.86 6.22 33.00
CA THR A 830 9.35 5.43 34.15
C THR A 830 9.37 3.95 33.82
N LYS A 831 9.55 3.08 34.82
CA LYS A 831 9.56 1.63 34.64
C LYS A 831 8.64 0.95 35.65
N ASP A 832 7.82 0.01 35.18
CA ASP A 832 7.03 -0.89 36.02
C ASP A 832 7.21 -2.37 35.63
N GLU A 833 6.32 -3.25 36.08
CA GLU A 833 6.37 -4.70 35.81
C GLU A 833 6.23 -5.05 34.31
N LYS A 834 5.66 -4.15 33.49
CA LYS A 834 5.42 -4.37 32.07
C LYS A 834 6.54 -3.83 31.18
N GLY A 835 7.32 -2.86 31.64
CA GLY A 835 8.44 -2.29 30.89
C GLY A 835 8.66 -0.80 31.16
N PHE A 836 9.33 -0.13 30.22
CA PHE A 836 9.64 1.30 30.24
C PHE A 836 8.59 2.12 29.51
N VAL A 837 8.30 3.30 30.03
CA VAL A 837 7.36 4.27 29.48
C VAL A 837 8.09 5.60 29.31
N PHE A 838 7.88 6.25 28.16
CA PHE A 838 8.50 7.53 27.80
C PHE A 838 7.43 8.62 27.63
N LYS A 839 7.43 9.65 28.48
CA LYS A 839 6.50 10.79 28.38
C LYS A 839 7.22 12.06 27.94
N ASN A 840 6.78 12.69 26.86
CA ASN A 840 7.38 13.92 26.35
C ASN A 840 6.99 15.14 27.18
N LEU A 841 7.93 16.03 27.50
CA LEU A 841 7.66 17.17 28.38
C LEU A 841 7.05 18.39 27.68
N ALA A 842 7.13 18.53 26.35
CA ALA A 842 6.50 19.67 25.66
C ALA A 842 4.99 19.49 25.48
N ASN A 843 4.53 18.25 25.31
CA ASN A 843 3.13 17.96 25.03
C ASN A 843 2.46 17.03 26.03
N GLY A 844 3.20 16.37 26.94
CA GLY A 844 2.64 15.50 27.95
C GLY A 844 2.15 14.13 27.44
N TYR A 845 2.33 13.80 26.17
CA TYR A 845 1.96 12.48 25.63
C TYR A 845 3.06 11.44 25.83
N TYR A 846 2.64 10.18 25.81
CA TYR A 846 3.52 9.02 25.84
C TYR A 846 3.91 8.61 24.42
N LEU A 847 5.13 8.11 24.24
CA LEU A 847 5.49 7.37 23.03
C LEU A 847 4.57 6.15 22.90
N ASN A 848 3.96 5.94 21.73
CA ASN A 848 3.00 4.85 21.53
C ASN A 848 3.69 3.57 21.05
N ASN A 849 3.51 2.48 21.78
CA ASN A 849 3.76 1.13 21.30
C ASN A 849 2.49 0.61 20.59
N PRO A 850 2.49 0.45 19.25
CA PRO A 850 1.29 0.06 18.51
C PRO A 850 0.86 -1.40 18.76
N TYR A 851 1.76 -2.24 19.27
CA TYR A 851 1.49 -3.66 19.53
C TYR A 851 0.98 -3.93 20.94
N GLU A 852 1.13 -2.99 21.87
CA GLU A 852 0.71 -3.23 23.25
C GLU A 852 -0.82 -3.29 23.37
N GLY A 853 -1.30 -4.47 23.79
CA GLY A 853 -2.71 -4.80 23.92
C GLY A 853 -3.28 -5.59 22.74
N LEU A 854 -2.43 -6.02 21.80
CA LEU A 854 -2.74 -6.98 20.75
C LEU A 854 -2.21 -8.37 21.11
N ASP A 855 -2.90 -9.41 20.64
CA ASP A 855 -2.38 -10.77 20.64
C ASP A 855 -1.47 -10.96 19.41
N GLU A 856 -0.56 -11.95 19.42
CA GLU A 856 0.41 -12.17 18.33
C GLU A 856 -0.25 -12.38 16.95
N GLU A 857 -1.45 -12.99 16.94
CA GLU A 857 -2.25 -13.19 15.73
C GLU A 857 -2.73 -11.87 15.09
N ASP A 858 -2.78 -10.79 15.87
CA ASP A 858 -3.26 -9.46 15.44
C ASP A 858 -2.11 -8.50 15.08
N TYR A 859 -0.84 -8.93 15.17
CA TYR A 859 0.30 -8.07 14.85
C TYR A 859 0.29 -7.56 13.40
N ASP A 860 -0.23 -8.37 12.48
CA ASP A 860 -0.40 -8.00 11.06
C ASP A 860 -1.46 -6.89 10.86
N GLU A 861 -2.27 -6.55 11.89
CA GLU A 861 -3.20 -5.42 11.84
C GLU A 861 -2.53 -4.05 12.09
N VAL A 862 -1.25 -4.03 12.49
CA VAL A 862 -0.51 -2.77 12.67
C VAL A 862 -0.08 -2.24 11.31
N GLU A 863 -0.76 -1.19 10.84
CA GLU A 863 -0.45 -0.54 9.56
C GLU A 863 0.67 0.51 9.69
N GLY A 864 1.67 0.42 8.82
CA GLY A 864 2.79 1.35 8.75
C GLY A 864 3.88 1.07 9.80
N THR A 865 4.98 1.83 9.73
CA THR A 865 6.13 1.65 10.63
C THR A 865 6.34 2.82 11.59
N LYS A 866 5.69 3.97 11.37
CA LYS A 866 5.89 5.16 12.20
C LYS A 866 5.34 4.94 13.60
N LEU A 867 6.17 5.21 14.61
CA LEU A 867 5.66 5.30 15.97
C LEU A 867 4.74 6.52 16.09
N GLY A 868 3.86 6.52 17.08
CA GLY A 868 2.92 7.63 17.32
C GLY A 868 2.96 8.09 18.76
N PHE A 869 1.94 8.86 19.15
CA PHE A 869 1.73 9.26 20.53
C PHE A 869 0.49 8.59 21.14
N SER A 870 0.48 8.48 22.47
CA SER A 870 -0.62 7.94 23.26
C SER A 870 -0.89 8.84 24.46
N VAL A 871 -2.17 8.95 24.84
CA VAL A 871 -2.59 9.63 26.08
C VAL A 871 -2.40 8.75 27.32
N GLU A 872 -2.39 7.43 27.14
CA GLU A 872 -2.13 6.45 28.19
C GLU A 872 -0.69 5.91 28.08
N PRO A 873 -0.05 5.53 29.20
CA PRO A 873 1.26 4.87 29.19
C PRO A 873 1.32 3.67 28.25
N LYS A 874 2.41 3.57 27.49
CA LYS A 874 2.75 2.44 26.64
C LYS A 874 4.17 1.98 26.89
N HIS A 875 4.37 0.68 26.93
CA HIS A 875 5.54 0.00 27.48
C HIS A 875 6.45 -0.50 26.37
N PHE A 876 7.75 -0.34 26.60
CA PHE A 876 8.85 -0.78 25.75
C PHE A 876 9.84 -1.57 26.60
N ASN A 877 10.65 -2.42 25.96
CA ASN A 877 11.76 -3.09 26.61
C ASN A 877 13.09 -2.46 26.17
N LEU A 878 14.09 -2.53 27.05
CA LEU A 878 15.45 -2.11 26.72
C LEU A 878 16.37 -3.32 26.65
N GLU A 879 17.16 -3.38 25.59
CA GLU A 879 18.15 -4.42 25.38
C GLU A 879 19.51 -3.80 25.09
N ALA A 880 20.60 -4.45 25.52
CA ALA A 880 21.94 -4.02 25.13
C ALA A 880 22.15 -4.19 23.62
N SER A 881 22.70 -3.15 22.98
CA SER A 881 23.17 -3.23 21.59
C SER A 881 24.38 -4.15 21.48
N THR A 882 24.45 -4.90 20.38
CA THR A 882 25.62 -5.73 20.03
C THR A 882 26.61 -5.01 19.11
N ILE A 883 26.25 -3.80 18.66
CA ILE A 883 27.02 -3.03 17.67
C ILE A 883 27.75 -1.85 18.31
N ALA A 884 27.13 -1.18 19.28
CA ALA A 884 27.72 -0.05 19.98
C ALA A 884 27.69 -0.29 21.50
N GLU A 885 28.88 -0.35 22.10
CA GLU A 885 29.01 -0.47 23.54
C GLU A 885 28.39 0.76 24.25
N GLY A 886 27.67 0.51 25.34
CA GLY A 886 27.02 1.58 26.12
C GLY A 886 25.68 2.06 25.57
N ALA A 887 25.17 1.44 24.50
CA ALA A 887 23.91 1.82 23.86
C ALA A 887 22.86 0.72 23.91
N PHE A 888 21.60 1.12 23.85
CA PHE A 888 20.42 0.26 23.88
C PHE A 888 19.77 0.12 22.51
N LEU A 889 19.07 -1.00 22.35
CA LEU A 889 17.93 -1.12 21.46
C LEU A 889 16.66 -0.89 22.30
N VAL A 890 15.72 -0.08 21.79
CA VAL A 890 14.40 0.10 22.41
C VAL A 890 13.43 -0.84 21.70
N SER A 891 13.17 -1.99 22.31
CA SER A 891 12.27 -3.03 21.76
C SER A 891 10.80 -2.61 21.92
N VAL A 892 10.11 -2.60 20.79
CA VAL A 892 8.67 -2.35 20.70
C VAL A 892 7.92 -3.67 20.94
N ILE A 893 8.37 -4.73 20.29
CA ILE A 893 8.04 -6.14 20.57
C ILE A 893 9.30 -6.96 20.32
N ASN A 894 9.28 -8.25 20.67
CA ASN A 894 10.42 -9.13 20.38
C ASN A 894 10.76 -9.10 18.87
N GLY A 895 12.01 -8.79 18.54
CA GLY A 895 12.49 -8.69 17.15
C GLY A 895 12.20 -7.37 16.43
N GLN A 896 11.45 -6.43 17.02
CA GLN A 896 11.23 -5.10 16.43
C GLN A 896 11.66 -3.98 17.37
N TYR A 897 12.41 -3.03 16.81
CA TYR A 897 13.09 -1.99 17.59
C TYR A 897 12.73 -0.60 17.07
N MET A 898 12.70 0.38 17.97
CA MET A 898 12.67 1.79 17.60
C MET A 898 13.86 2.10 16.69
N ASN A 899 13.66 2.92 15.67
CA ASN A 899 14.65 3.23 14.64
C ASN A 899 14.51 4.69 14.17
N ALA A 900 15.64 5.38 14.00
CA ALA A 900 15.73 6.73 13.46
C ALA A 900 15.82 6.71 11.91
N ASP A 901 14.66 6.60 11.25
CA ASP A 901 14.56 6.44 9.79
C ASP A 901 15.21 7.63 9.05
N PRO A 902 16.09 7.42 8.06
CA PRO A 902 16.74 8.50 7.30
C PRO A 902 15.83 9.60 6.74
N VAL A 903 14.53 9.36 6.58
CA VAL A 903 13.54 10.37 6.16
C VAL A 903 13.08 11.33 7.27
N GLY A 904 13.57 11.19 8.50
CA GLY A 904 13.33 12.12 9.61
C GLY A 904 12.32 11.66 10.67
N SER A 905 11.72 10.47 10.50
CA SER A 905 10.73 9.92 11.45
C SER A 905 11.36 8.91 12.40
N VAL A 906 10.74 8.69 13.55
CA VAL A 906 11.06 7.54 14.40
C VAL A 906 10.04 6.44 14.14
N VAL A 907 10.54 5.25 13.80
CA VAL A 907 9.77 4.11 13.31
C VAL A 907 10.05 2.87 14.16
N HIS A 908 9.29 1.80 13.98
CA HIS A 908 9.69 0.46 14.39
C HIS A 908 10.22 -0.32 13.17
N TYR A 909 11.28 -1.10 13.36
CA TYR A 909 11.94 -1.82 12.28
C TYR A 909 12.40 -3.21 12.73
N PHE A 910 12.32 -4.19 11.82
CA PHE A 910 12.65 -5.60 12.07
C PHE A 910 14.12 -5.89 11.76
N ASP A 911 15.03 -5.21 12.45
CA ASP A 911 16.45 -5.53 12.37
C ASP A 911 17.17 -5.07 13.65
N ARG A 912 17.71 -6.05 14.37
CA ARG A 912 18.48 -5.83 15.60
C ARG A 912 19.81 -5.12 15.33
N THR A 913 20.33 -5.32 14.13
CA THR A 913 21.65 -4.87 13.72
C THR A 913 21.63 -3.57 12.90
N ASP A 914 20.46 -2.97 12.73
CA ASP A 914 20.36 -1.70 12.04
C ASP A 914 21.01 -0.59 12.89
N ILE A 915 21.95 0.11 12.27
CA ILE A 915 22.74 1.17 12.91
C ILE A 915 21.89 2.35 13.38
N HIS A 916 20.69 2.54 12.82
CA HIS A 916 19.75 3.59 13.20
C HIS A 916 18.82 3.18 14.36
N ALA A 917 18.85 1.92 14.79
CA ALA A 917 18.07 1.42 15.92
C ALA A 917 18.76 1.57 17.29
N ILE A 918 19.93 2.20 17.31
CA ILE A 918 20.82 2.22 18.46
C ILE A 918 20.72 3.58 19.17
N PHE A 919 20.40 3.56 20.46
CA PHE A 919 20.15 4.75 21.26
C PHE A 919 20.89 4.77 22.60
N THR A 920 21.31 5.95 23.05
CA THR A 920 21.75 6.21 24.42
C THR A 920 20.74 7.09 25.16
N PHE A 921 20.86 7.12 26.48
CA PHE A 921 20.02 7.95 27.36
C PHE A 921 20.91 8.91 28.13
N GLU A 922 20.77 10.21 27.85
CA GLU A 922 21.51 11.27 28.53
C GLU A 922 20.62 11.90 29.60
N LYS A 923 21.02 11.76 30.88
CA LYS A 923 20.27 12.31 32.00
C LYS A 923 20.33 13.85 31.97
N LEU A 924 19.21 14.50 32.18
CA LEU A 924 19.16 15.95 32.37
C LEU A 924 19.58 16.29 33.81
N GLU A 925 20.59 17.15 33.96
CA GLU A 925 21.11 17.58 35.27
C GLU A 925 20.72 19.04 35.62
N ASP A 926 20.32 19.83 34.62
CA ASP A 926 20.02 21.26 34.77
C ASP A 926 18.53 21.54 35.04
N GLU A 927 18.25 22.66 35.72
CA GLU A 927 16.88 23.14 35.94
C GLU A 927 16.31 23.78 34.65
N LEU A 928 15.05 23.47 34.32
CA LEU A 928 14.36 23.99 33.14
C LEU A 928 13.62 25.28 33.47
N THR A 929 13.84 26.33 32.67
CA THR A 929 13.22 27.66 32.90
C THR A 929 12.28 28.10 31.78
N GLY A 930 12.42 27.54 30.58
CA GLY A 930 11.63 27.87 29.41
C GLY A 930 11.46 26.69 28.47
N ASN A 931 10.72 26.92 27.38
CA ASN A 931 10.69 26.02 26.23
C ASN A 931 10.98 26.80 24.93
N ILE A 932 11.85 26.26 24.11
CA ILE A 932 12.08 26.75 22.75
C ILE A 932 11.03 26.13 21.82
N VAL A 933 10.33 26.99 21.08
CA VAL A 933 9.27 26.59 20.15
C VAL A 933 9.64 27.06 18.75
N ASP A 934 9.70 26.13 17.79
CA ASP A 934 10.04 26.45 16.40
C ASP A 934 8.92 27.26 15.73
N VAL A 935 9.29 28.28 14.94
CA VAL A 935 8.36 29.18 14.23
C VAL A 935 8.83 29.46 12.80
N LYS A 936 7.92 29.91 11.94
CA LYS A 936 8.26 30.27 10.54
C LYS A 936 8.82 31.70 10.44
N PRO A 937 10.02 31.93 9.87
CA PRO A 937 10.59 33.27 9.73
C PRO A 937 9.72 34.22 8.91
N GLY A 938 9.61 35.47 9.35
CA GLY A 938 8.91 36.55 8.65
C GLY A 938 7.39 36.39 8.54
N LYS A 939 6.79 35.45 9.28
CA LYS A 939 5.35 35.17 9.24
C LYS A 939 4.65 35.64 10.53
N VAL A 940 3.45 36.18 10.34
CA VAL A 940 2.46 36.29 11.42
C VAL A 940 1.77 34.93 11.54
N GLN A 941 1.72 34.36 12.73
CA GLN A 941 1.16 33.02 12.94
C GLN A 941 0.51 32.88 14.31
N VAL A 942 -0.43 31.93 14.41
CA VAL A 942 -1.06 31.55 15.67
C VAL A 942 -0.25 30.42 16.29
N VAL A 943 0.01 30.53 17.60
CA VAL A 943 0.68 29.51 18.42
C VAL A 943 -0.26 29.11 19.54
N THR A 944 -0.36 27.80 19.80
CA THR A 944 -1.08 27.20 20.92
C THR A 944 -0.15 26.23 21.63
N LEU A 945 0.06 26.44 22.92
CA LEU A 945 0.86 25.56 23.77
C LEU A 945 -0.03 24.87 24.82
N PRO A 946 0.19 23.58 25.12
CA PRO A 946 -0.69 22.82 26.01
C PRO A 946 -0.44 23.12 27.50
N TYR A 947 0.47 24.04 27.83
CA TYR A 947 0.84 24.42 29.18
C TYR A 947 0.80 25.94 29.34
N GLU A 948 0.76 26.41 30.59
CA GLU A 948 0.70 27.84 30.92
C GLU A 948 2.06 28.52 30.67
N VAL A 949 2.04 29.69 30.03
CA VAL A 949 3.22 30.44 29.61
C VAL A 949 3.27 31.76 30.35
N GLN A 950 4.42 32.07 30.96
CA GLN A 950 4.65 33.29 31.71
C GLN A 950 4.89 34.49 30.80
N SER A 951 5.70 34.30 29.77
CA SER A 951 6.06 35.29 28.76
C SER A 951 6.54 34.58 27.50
N VAL A 952 6.41 35.26 26.37
CA VAL A 952 7.07 34.89 25.12
C VAL A 952 8.15 35.93 24.86
N VAL A 953 9.29 35.51 24.32
CA VAL A 953 10.41 36.39 23.94
C VAL A 953 10.79 36.11 22.48
N THR A 954 10.92 37.18 21.68
CA THR A 954 11.42 37.17 20.30
C THR A 954 12.67 38.04 20.19
N ALA A 955 13.50 37.80 19.17
CA ALA A 955 14.73 38.56 18.92
C ALA A 955 14.50 40.05 18.59
N ALA A 956 13.26 40.47 18.34
CA ALA A 956 12.93 41.82 17.88
C ALA A 956 12.81 42.91 18.97
N ASN A 957 12.50 42.55 20.24
CA ASN A 957 11.73 43.46 21.10
C ASN A 957 12.25 43.68 22.55
N ASP A 958 13.56 43.58 22.83
CA ASP A 958 14.22 44.08 24.07
C ASP A 958 13.36 44.06 25.36
N PHE A 959 12.69 42.93 25.64
CA PHE A 959 11.92 42.62 26.86
C PHE A 959 10.54 43.26 27.09
N THR A 960 9.73 43.60 26.07
CA THR A 960 8.26 43.78 26.26
C THR A 960 7.38 43.19 25.14
N GLY A 961 6.50 42.24 25.51
CA GLY A 961 5.25 41.80 24.84
C GLY A 961 5.31 41.40 23.36
N VAL A 962 5.61 40.14 23.05
CA VAL A 962 5.68 39.59 21.66
C VAL A 962 4.59 38.57 21.32
N ALA A 963 3.66 38.34 22.25
CA ALA A 963 2.41 37.62 22.01
C ALA A 963 1.24 38.60 22.01
N TYR A 964 0.30 38.40 21.08
CA TYR A 964 -0.90 39.22 20.93
C TYR A 964 -2.17 38.40 21.20
N LYS A 965 -3.14 39.05 21.85
CA LYS A 965 -4.52 38.58 22.01
C LYS A 965 -5.46 39.32 21.06
N VAL A 966 -6.57 38.68 20.71
CA VAL A 966 -7.60 39.27 19.84
C VAL A 966 -8.56 40.12 20.65
N LEU A 967 -8.73 41.39 20.27
CA LEU A 967 -9.74 42.29 20.85
C LEU A 967 -11.08 42.21 20.11
N GLY A 968 -11.06 41.98 18.81
CA GLY A 968 -12.26 41.91 17.96
C GLY A 968 -11.98 42.30 16.51
N LYS A 969 -13.02 42.69 15.78
CA LYS A 969 -12.93 43.19 14.40
C LYS A 969 -13.40 44.64 14.30
N LYS A 970 -12.77 45.42 13.41
CA LYS A 970 -13.16 46.80 13.07
C LYS A 970 -12.62 47.16 11.70
N ASP A 971 -13.41 47.87 10.88
CA ASP A 971 -12.99 48.39 9.57
C ASP A 971 -12.36 47.33 8.63
N ASN A 972 -12.94 46.12 8.63
CA ASN A 972 -12.45 44.95 7.87
C ASN A 972 -11.03 44.49 8.26
N GLN A 973 -10.66 44.72 9.51
CA GLN A 973 -9.42 44.26 10.14
C GLN A 973 -9.72 43.53 11.45
N ILE A 974 -8.87 42.57 11.81
CA ILE A 974 -8.81 42.01 13.16
C ILE A 974 -7.88 42.91 13.99
N VAL A 975 -8.38 43.36 15.14
CA VAL A 975 -7.68 44.24 16.08
C VAL A 975 -7.05 43.40 17.18
N LEU A 976 -5.73 43.53 17.35
CA LEU A 976 -4.93 42.78 18.30
C LEU A 976 -4.28 43.71 19.32
N ASP A 977 -3.98 43.18 20.51
CA ASP A 977 -3.19 43.87 21.52
C ASP A 977 -2.20 42.95 22.23
N ALA A 978 -1.08 43.50 22.70
CA ALA A 978 -0.03 42.72 23.36
C ALA A 978 -0.48 42.25 24.75
N TYR A 979 0.01 41.09 25.19
CA TYR A 979 -0.10 40.70 26.60
C TYR A 979 0.70 41.67 27.49
N ALA A 980 0.11 42.06 28.62
CA ALA A 980 0.75 42.99 29.55
C ALA A 980 1.89 42.31 30.34
N GLU A 981 2.83 43.10 30.86
CA GLU A 981 3.88 42.58 31.74
C GLU A 981 3.29 41.86 32.96
N GLY A 982 3.67 40.59 33.16
CA GLY A 982 3.15 39.72 34.22
C GLY A 982 1.78 39.08 33.95
N GLU A 983 1.15 39.35 32.80
CA GLU A 983 -0.06 38.65 32.34
C GLU A 983 0.34 37.29 31.73
N THR A 984 -0.10 36.18 32.33
CA THR A 984 0.20 34.83 31.81
C THR A 984 -0.75 34.45 30.67
N ILE A 985 -0.29 33.54 29.80
CA ILE A 985 -1.11 32.91 28.77
C ILE A 985 -1.52 31.53 29.31
N GLU A 986 -2.81 31.36 29.59
CA GLU A 986 -3.33 30.08 30.10
C GLU A 986 -3.07 28.92 29.13
N ALA A 987 -2.84 27.72 29.68
CA ALA A 987 -2.67 26.49 28.91
C ALA A 987 -3.78 26.27 27.86
N GLY A 988 -3.40 25.99 26.61
CA GLY A 988 -4.30 25.73 25.48
C GLY A 988 -4.96 26.97 24.86
N VAL A 989 -4.72 28.18 25.39
CA VAL A 989 -5.23 29.43 24.80
C VAL A 989 -4.34 29.82 23.60
N PRO A 990 -4.92 30.04 22.40
CA PRO A 990 -4.16 30.46 21.24
C PRO A 990 -3.75 31.94 21.36
N PHE A 991 -2.54 32.28 20.90
CA PHE A 991 -2.04 33.64 20.80
C PHE A 991 -1.34 33.86 19.45
N ILE A 992 -1.16 35.12 19.06
CA ILE A 992 -0.54 35.48 17.77
C ILE A 992 0.86 36.04 18.01
N ILE A 993 1.81 35.69 17.14
CA ILE A 993 3.16 36.26 17.12
C ILE A 993 3.49 36.79 15.72
N GLU A 994 4.49 37.66 15.63
CA GLU A 994 5.16 38.02 14.38
C GLU A 994 6.66 37.69 14.50
N ALA A 995 7.13 36.73 13.70
CA ALA A 995 8.55 36.37 13.68
C ALA A 995 9.32 37.30 12.72
N LEU A 996 10.58 37.61 13.06
CA LEU A 996 11.45 38.41 12.18
C LEU A 996 11.73 37.69 10.86
N ALA A 997 11.65 38.43 9.75
CA ALA A 997 12.05 37.96 8.43
C ALA A 997 13.59 37.95 8.32
N ALA A 998 14.11 37.10 7.45
CA ALA A 998 15.53 37.16 7.06
C ALA A 998 15.83 38.52 6.42
N ASP A 999 16.93 39.15 6.84
CA ASP A 999 17.46 40.33 6.17
C ASP A 999 18.26 39.91 4.93
N PRO A 1000 17.76 40.17 3.71
CA PRO A 1000 18.43 39.75 2.48
C PRO A 1000 19.77 40.48 2.26
N THR A 1001 20.09 41.50 3.05
CA THR A 1001 21.36 42.23 3.00
C THR A 1001 22.45 41.60 3.87
N ILE A 1002 22.11 40.63 4.71
CA ILE A 1002 23.02 39.92 5.61
C ILE A 1002 23.21 38.48 5.11
N GLU A 1003 24.42 38.17 4.62
CA GLU A 1003 24.75 36.84 4.13
C GLU A 1003 24.64 35.80 5.26
N GLY A 1004 23.77 34.79 5.07
CA GLY A 1004 23.56 33.71 6.04
C GLY A 1004 22.45 33.96 7.06
N ASP A 1005 21.79 35.12 7.06
CA ASP A 1005 20.65 35.36 7.94
C ASP A 1005 19.45 34.49 7.54
N LYS A 1006 18.92 33.74 8.51
CA LYS A 1006 17.76 32.86 8.34
C LYS A 1006 16.48 33.48 8.89
N GLY A 1007 16.56 34.69 9.46
CA GLY A 1007 15.49 35.28 10.25
C GLY A 1007 15.25 34.51 11.55
N GLU A 1008 14.16 34.85 12.24
CA GLU A 1008 13.80 34.23 13.49
C GLU A 1008 13.11 32.88 13.25
N THR A 1009 13.76 31.80 13.70
CA THR A 1009 13.32 30.42 13.47
C THR A 1009 12.69 29.77 14.71
N TYR A 1010 12.74 30.44 15.86
CA TYR A 1010 12.17 29.97 17.12
C TYR A 1010 11.74 31.15 18.00
N ILE A 1011 10.89 30.87 18.98
CA ILE A 1011 10.58 31.76 20.11
C ILE A 1011 10.94 31.06 21.42
N GLN A 1012 11.20 31.84 22.46
CA GLN A 1012 11.33 31.31 23.82
C GLN A 1012 10.03 31.56 24.58
N ALA A 1013 9.43 30.49 25.10
CA ALA A 1013 8.24 30.53 25.95
C ALA A 1013 8.64 30.20 27.39
N ASP A 1014 8.66 31.20 28.27
CA ASP A 1014 9.03 31.02 29.67
C ASP A 1014 7.90 30.28 30.41
N LEU A 1015 8.27 29.33 31.27
CA LEU A 1015 7.30 28.50 31.98
C LEU A 1015 6.71 29.25 33.17
N ALA A 1016 5.37 29.23 33.31
CA ALA A 1016 4.71 29.76 34.50
C ALA A 1016 4.84 28.84 35.73
N ASN A 1017 4.99 27.52 35.50
CA ASN A 1017 5.24 26.53 36.54
C ASN A 1017 6.62 25.87 36.31
N THR A 1018 7.50 25.98 37.30
CA THR A 1018 8.84 25.38 37.26
C THR A 1018 8.88 23.92 37.72
N ASP A 1019 7.79 23.39 38.33
CA ASP A 1019 7.63 21.95 38.58
C ASP A 1019 7.13 21.25 37.30
N ILE A 1020 8.04 21.13 36.33
CA ILE A 1020 7.75 20.61 35.00
C ILE A 1020 7.28 19.14 35.01
N LEU A 1021 7.75 18.34 35.97
CA LEU A 1021 7.39 16.91 36.09
C LEU A 1021 5.91 16.73 36.46
N ASN A 1022 5.34 17.68 37.20
CA ASN A 1022 3.93 17.70 37.59
C ASN A 1022 3.11 18.72 36.76
N GLN A 1023 3.63 19.17 35.61
CA GLN A 1023 2.92 20.09 34.75
C GLN A 1023 1.59 19.48 34.25
N THR A 1024 0.53 20.30 34.28
CA THR A 1024 -0.77 19.93 33.73
C THR A 1024 -0.87 20.39 32.28
N TYR A 1025 -1.29 19.47 31.40
CA TYR A 1025 -1.47 19.75 29.98
C TYR A 1025 -2.95 19.88 29.62
N VAL A 1026 -3.28 20.83 28.75
CA VAL A 1026 -4.64 21.09 28.25
C VAL A 1026 -4.68 20.88 26.74
N TYR A 1027 -5.55 19.97 26.32
CA TYR A 1027 -5.74 19.61 24.90
C TYR A 1027 -7.14 19.93 24.38
N ASP A 1028 -8.02 20.45 25.25
CA ASP A 1028 -9.35 20.87 24.83
C ASP A 1028 -9.24 22.11 23.93
N VAL A 1029 -10.02 22.13 22.84
CA VAL A 1029 -10.11 23.30 21.96
C VAL A 1029 -10.69 24.47 22.74
N LYS A 1030 -9.90 25.54 22.86
CA LYS A 1030 -10.29 26.80 23.50
C LYS A 1030 -10.62 27.83 22.44
N GLN A 1031 -11.57 28.70 22.76
CA GLN A 1031 -11.94 29.85 21.95
C GLN A 1031 -11.92 31.12 22.80
N VAL A 1032 -11.23 32.16 22.34
CA VAL A 1032 -11.17 33.48 22.97
C VAL A 1032 -11.38 34.55 21.91
N ASN A 1033 -12.44 35.36 22.05
CA ASN A 1033 -12.79 36.46 21.13
C ASN A 1033 -12.79 36.09 19.64
N GLY A 1034 -13.19 34.85 19.32
CA GLY A 1034 -13.26 34.34 17.96
C GLY A 1034 -11.96 33.72 17.43
N LEU A 1035 -10.85 33.75 18.19
CA LEU A 1035 -9.65 32.94 17.93
C LEU A 1035 -9.81 31.57 18.59
N VAL A 1036 -9.61 30.50 17.82
CA VAL A 1036 -9.83 29.10 18.22
C VAL A 1036 -8.50 28.35 18.14
N SER A 1037 -8.13 27.59 19.18
CA SER A 1037 -6.91 26.79 19.17
C SER A 1037 -7.04 25.49 18.37
N ALA A 1038 -5.92 25.03 17.83
CA ALA A 1038 -5.76 23.74 17.16
C ALA A 1038 -4.68 22.90 17.87
N PRO A 1039 -5.01 22.24 19.00
CA PRO A 1039 -4.05 21.41 19.74
C PRO A 1039 -3.58 20.18 18.93
N ALA A 1040 -4.43 19.68 18.03
CA ALA A 1040 -4.11 18.67 17.01
C ALA A 1040 -4.44 19.24 15.62
N GLU A 1041 -4.09 18.53 14.54
CA GLU A 1041 -4.50 18.91 13.19
C GLU A 1041 -6.04 18.94 13.07
N ILE A 1042 -6.60 20.05 12.57
CA ILE A 1042 -8.05 20.23 12.40
C ILE A 1042 -8.36 20.49 10.92
N LYS A 1043 -9.19 19.62 10.33
CA LYS A 1043 -9.84 19.91 9.04
C LYS A 1043 -10.98 20.89 9.27
N VAL A 1044 -10.91 22.04 8.60
CA VAL A 1044 -11.91 23.10 8.72
C VAL A 1044 -12.75 23.16 7.44
N GLY A 1045 -14.05 23.41 7.58
CA GLY A 1045 -14.93 23.65 6.42
C GLY A 1045 -14.71 25.02 5.81
N ALA A 1046 -15.43 25.33 4.73
CA ALA A 1046 -15.39 26.67 4.16
C ALA A 1046 -15.90 27.75 5.14
N GLY A 1047 -15.24 28.92 5.14
CA GLY A 1047 -15.70 30.13 5.83
C GLY A 1047 -15.08 30.44 7.19
N TYR A 1048 -14.23 29.59 7.76
CA TYR A 1048 -13.37 29.98 8.91
C TYR A 1048 -12.25 30.92 8.43
N GLY A 1049 -11.57 31.64 9.32
CA GLY A 1049 -10.47 32.54 8.95
C GLY A 1049 -9.11 31.91 9.23
N MET A 1050 -8.20 31.93 8.26
CA MET A 1050 -6.79 31.55 8.46
C MET A 1050 -5.86 32.68 8.04
N ILE A 1051 -4.68 32.76 8.66
CA ILE A 1051 -3.66 33.76 8.30
C ILE A 1051 -2.87 33.25 7.10
N VAL A 1052 -2.90 34.02 6.01
CA VAL A 1052 -2.00 33.88 4.87
C VAL A 1052 -1.17 35.15 4.79
N ASP A 1053 0.13 35.00 5.07
CA ASP A 1053 1.08 36.10 5.28
C ASP A 1053 0.65 37.09 6.39
N LYS A 1054 0.02 38.20 6.03
CA LYS A 1054 -0.47 39.24 6.96
C LYS A 1054 -1.96 39.53 6.80
N THR A 1055 -2.67 38.66 6.07
CA THR A 1055 -4.09 38.81 5.76
C THR A 1055 -4.84 37.58 6.24
N VAL A 1056 -5.99 37.79 6.86
CA VAL A 1056 -6.93 36.73 7.22
C VAL A 1056 -7.88 36.49 6.06
N VAL A 1057 -7.90 35.26 5.57
CA VAL A 1057 -8.73 34.84 4.44
C VAL A 1057 -9.69 33.71 4.86
N PRO A 1058 -10.90 33.63 4.27
CA PRO A 1058 -11.79 32.51 4.44
C PRO A 1058 -11.16 31.20 3.96
N THR A 1059 -11.29 30.15 4.77
CA THR A 1059 -10.93 28.78 4.43
C THR A 1059 -11.91 28.22 3.39
N SER A 1060 -11.46 27.21 2.67
CA SER A 1060 -12.20 26.33 1.78
C SER A 1060 -12.36 24.95 2.43
N ASP A 1061 -13.19 24.07 1.82
CA ASP A 1061 -13.43 22.71 2.34
C ASP A 1061 -12.20 21.78 2.30
N LYS A 1062 -11.09 22.24 1.73
CA LYS A 1062 -9.83 21.49 1.61
C LYS A 1062 -8.76 21.94 2.60
N ASP A 1063 -8.96 23.06 3.29
CA ASP A 1063 -7.94 23.65 4.15
C ASP A 1063 -7.80 22.88 5.48
N VAL A 1064 -6.54 22.84 5.96
CA VAL A 1064 -6.15 22.12 7.16
C VAL A 1064 -5.39 23.07 8.08
N ILE A 1065 -5.80 23.14 9.35
CA ILE A 1065 -5.11 23.89 10.38
C ILE A 1065 -4.14 22.96 11.10
N ALA A 1066 -2.84 23.30 11.06
CA ALA A 1066 -1.79 22.50 11.65
C ALA A 1066 -1.89 22.44 13.18
N ALA A 1067 -1.46 21.32 13.77
CA ALA A 1067 -1.37 21.16 15.22
C ALA A 1067 -0.45 22.20 15.88
N GLY A 1068 -0.80 22.62 17.10
CA GLY A 1068 -0.10 23.68 17.83
C GLY A 1068 -0.38 25.10 17.31
N THR A 1069 -1.37 25.28 16.43
CA THR A 1069 -1.72 26.60 15.86
C THR A 1069 -3.17 26.99 16.20
N GLY A 1070 -3.86 27.75 15.35
CA GLY A 1070 -5.25 28.15 15.52
C GLY A 1070 -5.82 28.91 14.33
N PHE A 1071 -7.10 29.23 14.39
CA PHE A 1071 -7.87 29.87 13.32
C PHE A 1071 -8.96 30.79 13.89
N PHE A 1072 -9.62 31.56 13.03
CA PHE A 1072 -10.69 32.48 13.41
C PHE A 1072 -12.07 31.94 13.04
N ASN A 1073 -13.08 32.26 13.85
CA ASN A 1073 -14.48 31.97 13.55
C ASN A 1073 -15.35 33.24 13.58
N ASN A 1074 -16.64 33.08 13.32
CA ASN A 1074 -17.59 34.19 13.21
C ASN A 1074 -17.90 34.90 14.55
N SER A 1075 -17.42 34.37 15.68
CA SER A 1075 -17.64 34.91 17.03
C SER A 1075 -16.67 36.05 17.39
N LEU A 1076 -16.00 36.64 16.39
CA LEU A 1076 -15.21 37.86 16.54
C LEU A 1076 -16.11 39.02 17.00
N PRO A 1077 -15.94 39.55 18.22
CA PRO A 1077 -16.71 40.69 18.71
C PRO A 1077 -16.30 41.97 17.96
N ASP A 1078 -17.13 43.02 18.02
CA ASP A 1078 -16.72 44.34 17.54
C ASP A 1078 -15.67 44.93 18.49
N ALA A 1079 -14.54 45.38 17.96
CA ALA A 1079 -13.48 45.97 18.78
C ALA A 1079 -13.86 47.39 19.24
N THR A 1080 -13.93 47.61 20.56
CA THR A 1080 -14.22 48.91 21.17
C THR A 1080 -12.97 49.66 21.68
N GLU A 1081 -11.86 48.94 21.85
CA GLU A 1081 -10.58 49.47 22.34
C GLU A 1081 -9.61 49.71 21.17
N GLU A 1082 -8.65 50.64 21.33
CA GLU A 1082 -7.59 50.85 20.35
C GLU A 1082 -6.53 49.75 20.52
N GLY A 1083 -6.38 48.88 19.51
CA GLY A 1083 -5.35 47.84 19.49
C GLY A 1083 -3.99 48.37 19.02
N THR A 1084 -2.95 47.58 19.26
CA THR A 1084 -1.55 47.90 18.91
C THR A 1084 -1.09 47.25 17.60
N TYR A 1085 -1.82 46.24 17.12
CA TYR A 1085 -1.53 45.54 15.86
C TYR A 1085 -2.81 45.17 15.10
N PHE A 1086 -2.75 45.14 13.76
CA PHE A 1086 -3.93 44.94 12.91
C PHE A 1086 -3.65 43.92 11.79
N LEU A 1087 -4.59 43.00 11.56
CA LEU A 1087 -4.57 42.08 10.42
C LEU A 1087 -5.70 42.42 9.45
N ALA A 1088 -5.38 42.59 8.17
CA ALA A 1088 -6.40 42.82 7.15
C ALA A 1088 -7.26 41.56 6.95
N VAL A 1089 -8.54 41.72 6.61
CA VAL A 1089 -9.43 40.61 6.27
C VAL A 1089 -9.82 40.71 4.79
N GLU A 1090 -9.54 39.68 3.98
CA GLU A 1090 -10.00 39.60 2.59
C GLU A 1090 -11.14 38.60 2.49
N GLY A 1091 -12.39 39.10 2.40
CA GLY A 1091 -13.60 38.27 2.37
C GLY A 1091 -14.40 38.38 3.67
N THR A 1092 -15.18 37.34 4.00
CA THR A 1092 -16.02 37.33 5.21
C THR A 1092 -15.86 36.01 5.95
N ILE A 1093 -15.54 36.10 7.25
CA ILE A 1093 -15.45 34.94 8.14
C ILE A 1093 -16.86 34.59 8.62
N THR A 1094 -17.37 33.44 8.18
CA THR A 1094 -18.73 32.95 8.44
C THR A 1094 -18.77 31.66 9.24
N GLY A 1095 -17.64 30.95 9.38
CA GLY A 1095 -17.55 29.66 10.07
C GLY A 1095 -17.98 29.77 11.53
N GLU A 1096 -18.90 28.91 11.96
CA GLU A 1096 -19.46 28.93 13.31
C GLU A 1096 -18.78 27.89 14.21
N GLY A 1097 -18.72 28.15 15.51
CA GLY A 1097 -18.19 27.21 16.51
C GLY A 1097 -16.71 26.88 16.33
N THR A 1098 -16.29 25.73 16.83
CA THR A 1098 -14.87 25.33 16.89
C THR A 1098 -14.44 24.42 15.75
N ALA A 1099 -15.27 24.20 14.73
CA ALA A 1099 -15.08 23.19 13.66
C ALA A 1099 -15.03 21.72 14.16
N VAL A 1100 -15.00 21.48 15.47
CA VAL A 1100 -14.92 20.14 16.11
C VAL A 1100 -16.28 19.43 16.18
N GLU A 1101 -17.38 20.00 15.64
CA GLU A 1101 -18.72 19.38 15.73
C GLU A 1101 -18.80 17.99 15.06
N ASN A 1102 -17.81 17.62 14.23
CA ASN A 1102 -17.66 16.28 13.65
C ASN A 1102 -16.29 15.63 13.87
N VAL A 1103 -15.40 16.23 14.68
CA VAL A 1103 -14.15 15.59 15.05
C VAL A 1103 -14.44 14.66 16.22
N THR A 1104 -14.66 13.40 15.87
CA THR A 1104 -14.44 12.33 16.83
C THR A 1104 -12.97 12.47 17.22
N ILE A 1105 -12.66 13.06 18.38
CA ILE A 1105 -11.42 12.70 19.07
C ILE A 1105 -11.53 11.18 19.13
N GLN A 1106 -10.81 10.49 18.24
CA GLN A 1106 -10.76 9.05 18.28
C GLN A 1106 -10.06 8.75 19.59
N LYS A 1107 -10.85 8.59 20.66
CA LYS A 1107 -10.51 7.69 21.73
C LYS A 1107 -10.40 6.33 21.05
N ASN A 1108 -9.22 6.05 20.51
CA ASN A 1108 -8.77 4.72 20.16
C ASN A 1108 -8.44 3.95 21.45
N VAL A 1109 -9.27 4.14 22.48
CA VAL A 1109 -9.21 3.39 23.72
C VAL A 1109 -10.10 2.19 23.48
N ALA A 1110 -9.46 1.03 23.37
CA ALA A 1110 -10.11 -0.26 23.46
C ALA A 1110 -11.19 -0.22 24.55
N SER A 1111 -12.45 -0.47 24.17
CA SER A 1111 -13.61 -0.29 25.04
C SER A 1111 -14.41 -1.58 25.10
N ASP A 1112 -14.89 -1.91 26.30
CA ASP A 1112 -15.85 -2.99 26.48
C ASP A 1112 -17.19 -2.62 25.83
N VAL A 1113 -17.86 -3.63 25.28
CA VAL A 1113 -19.17 -3.50 24.65
C VAL A 1113 -20.20 -4.17 25.55
N TYR A 1114 -21.28 -3.47 25.87
CA TYR A 1114 -22.37 -3.98 26.69
C TYR A 1114 -23.70 -3.96 25.94
N THR A 1115 -24.60 -4.88 26.28
CA THR A 1115 -26.02 -4.74 25.95
C THR A 1115 -26.65 -3.61 26.77
N ILE A 1116 -27.84 -3.12 26.37
CA ILE A 1116 -28.61 -2.14 27.19
C ILE A 1116 -28.95 -2.65 28.60
N SER A 1117 -28.94 -3.96 28.81
CA SER A 1117 -29.15 -4.63 30.11
C SER A 1117 -27.88 -4.72 30.97
N GLY A 1118 -26.74 -4.19 30.51
CA GLY A 1118 -25.48 -4.18 31.25
C GLY A 1118 -24.67 -5.48 31.14
N VAL A 1119 -25.03 -6.40 30.24
CA VAL A 1119 -24.26 -7.62 29.98
C VAL A 1119 -23.10 -7.29 29.04
N LYS A 1120 -21.86 -7.54 29.47
CA LYS A 1120 -20.65 -7.39 28.64
C LYS A 1120 -20.67 -8.46 27.53
N VAL A 1121 -20.56 -8.02 26.28
CA VAL A 1121 -20.57 -8.90 25.08
C VAL A 1121 -19.22 -8.92 24.36
N ARG A 1122 -18.39 -7.90 24.55
CA ARG A 1122 -16.99 -7.88 24.10
C ARG A 1122 -16.13 -7.09 25.09
N SER A 1123 -14.84 -7.44 25.18
CA SER A 1123 -13.88 -6.73 26.02
C SER A 1123 -12.83 -6.05 25.14
N ASN A 1124 -12.43 -4.83 25.52
CA ASN A 1124 -11.24 -4.17 24.98
C ASN A 1124 -11.19 -4.07 23.43
N VAL A 1125 -12.32 -3.75 22.78
CA VAL A 1125 -12.39 -3.68 21.31
C VAL A 1125 -12.29 -2.23 20.84
N LYS A 1126 -11.52 -1.96 19.78
CA LYS A 1126 -11.50 -0.66 19.10
C LYS A 1126 -12.93 -0.27 18.69
N ALA A 1127 -13.29 1.01 18.85
CA ALA A 1127 -14.66 1.48 18.62
C ALA A 1127 -15.21 1.17 17.20
N ALA A 1128 -14.32 1.16 16.19
CA ALA A 1128 -14.67 0.78 14.82
C ALA A 1128 -15.11 -0.69 14.67
N ASN A 1129 -14.57 -1.59 15.49
CA ASN A 1129 -14.84 -3.03 15.45
C ASN A 1129 -15.83 -3.48 16.52
N ALA A 1130 -16.15 -2.61 17.49
CA ALA A 1130 -16.99 -2.89 18.63
C ALA A 1130 -18.39 -3.42 18.27
N THR A 1131 -18.92 -3.06 17.10
CA THR A 1131 -20.25 -3.48 16.64
C THR A 1131 -20.25 -4.52 15.52
N LYS A 1132 -19.08 -4.84 14.95
CA LYS A 1132 -18.94 -5.68 13.77
C LYS A 1132 -19.29 -7.14 14.09
N GLY A 1133 -20.33 -7.68 13.47
CA GLY A 1133 -20.81 -9.06 13.69
C GLY A 1133 -21.68 -9.26 14.94
N LEU A 1134 -22.04 -8.19 15.67
CA LEU A 1134 -23.06 -8.27 16.71
C LEU A 1134 -24.46 -8.37 16.07
N PRO A 1135 -25.41 -9.09 16.68
CA PRO A 1135 -26.80 -9.08 16.25
C PRO A 1135 -27.40 -7.67 16.22
N LYS A 1136 -28.41 -7.46 15.37
CA LYS A 1136 -29.14 -6.17 15.29
C LYS A 1136 -29.70 -5.78 16.67
N GLY A 1137 -29.39 -4.57 17.13
CA GLY A 1137 -29.73 -4.14 18.48
C GLY A 1137 -29.04 -2.84 18.93
N VAL A 1138 -29.32 -2.41 20.15
CA VAL A 1138 -28.66 -1.24 20.76
C VAL A 1138 -27.63 -1.72 21.79
N TYR A 1139 -26.41 -1.21 21.69
CA TYR A 1139 -25.29 -1.54 22.56
C TYR A 1139 -24.72 -0.27 23.20
N ILE A 1140 -24.01 -0.44 24.31
CA ILE A 1140 -23.20 0.61 24.93
C ILE A 1140 -21.75 0.34 24.56
N VAL A 1141 -21.15 1.23 23.78
CA VAL A 1141 -19.74 1.19 23.36
C VAL A 1141 -19.09 2.48 23.84
N ALA A 1142 -17.99 2.39 24.59
CA ALA A 1142 -17.28 3.56 25.12
C ALA A 1142 -18.22 4.57 25.85
N GLY A 1143 -19.22 4.06 26.58
CA GLY A 1143 -20.21 4.87 27.29
C GLY A 1143 -21.32 5.50 26.42
N LYS A 1144 -21.33 5.27 25.10
CA LYS A 1144 -22.33 5.80 24.16
C LYS A 1144 -23.26 4.70 23.66
N LYS A 1145 -24.54 5.04 23.44
CA LYS A 1145 -25.52 4.13 22.81
C LYS A 1145 -25.24 4.06 21.31
N VAL A 1146 -24.98 2.86 20.80
CA VAL A 1146 -24.72 2.57 19.38
C VAL A 1146 -25.78 1.60 18.86
N VAL A 1147 -26.33 1.91 17.70
CA VAL A 1147 -27.35 1.07 17.04
C VAL A 1147 -26.69 0.21 15.97
N VAL A 1148 -26.77 -1.11 16.12
CA VAL A 1148 -26.33 -2.10 15.13
C VAL A 1148 -27.54 -2.45 14.26
N LYS A 1149 -27.46 -2.15 12.96
CA LYS A 1149 -28.60 -2.16 12.02
C LYS A 1149 -28.75 -3.45 11.23
#